data_AF-A0A0S8GGJ5-F1
#
_entry.id   AF-A0A0S8GGJ5-F1
#
_cell.length_a   1.000
_cell.length_b   1.000
_cell.length_c   1.000
_cell.angle_alpha   90.00
_cell.angle_beta   90.00
_cell.angle_gamma   90.00
#
_symmetry.space_group_name_H-M   'P 1'
#
loop_
_entity.id
_entity.type
_entity.pdbx_description
1 polymer ?
#
loop_
_entity_poly.entity_id
_entity_poly.type
_entity_poly.pdbx_seq_one_letter_code
_entity_poly.pdbx_strand_id
1 'polypeptide(L)'
;MAGCHGTIVNCLISNNAADSVGAVNNCDGNIINCTIVSNRANADGVLNNCDGAVVNCIIWGNRPATPYDCTASFGYCCLEWVDAGAGNINADPNFAFEDDYHIISGSPCIDAGDNTVVPFGLVVDLEGNSRFLNDPCTLDTGNGSAPIVDMGAYEHTLIPWIFYWKKEYEFFGVAGGNKSEEQKILIRNRSGGTLNWQISERCSWLLADPCEGSSEGEIDEVKLKVDPTGLTRGIYDSEMVISDSYAVNSPQILPIRLCVYHELYIPAEYETIQAAIDDANDYDRIIVADGVYQGHGNRDIDFKGKSITVRSENGPEVCIIDCEGDESDPHRGFRFHRGENNYATLDGFTITNGWGPGESLNDDVISAGGAIFCEGSSPTITNCIIIGNSGHYFAGGILCTSNSSPTISNCIISHNTSYLWGGGIYIRHDCNPNIINCMIINNRAVYGGGVGCTNRSKPRIINCTICNNVGYFGGGGFCSAIESNPQINNSILWGNTSRIGNEISLVEWGKDQKTSFSISYSDIRGGKEAVDVDYNCKLNWGVGNIDTYPHFAFDNDYHIRGGSPCIDAGDNLAVPAGVARDIEGIGRFYDDPCMVDTGISGVLGKAVVDMGAYEYVPEKRMAVFPIRLEFFADQDGPKPQDQTLSIDSAGAGSLQWLISENCSWLKVTPMKGRSNGEPVIATLKVDTSGLIHGDYNSELKISDPCAINSPQTVQVKLYIGKKLYVTSPYLTIQAAIDAADEGDTIIVADGTYTGDGNRDITFRGKAITVRSENGPGNCIVDCEGSEGDRHNGFLFKNFEDNNSLLSGFTIINGYAYFSGGIYCGKYSSMEISNCIIRGNTSIEGGGIYIYISNPTIINCTIEGNETGNFNVANYFLGGGIRCIYSNPIIINSNIIRNKSQDYGGGLYCSQSELTIINCIICDNTAAVGGGMYVRCWSKPKVINCTFSGNSAVNGKILAFDSLWQHCPSNIIVTNGILWDGDDEIWNNDNSKIMITYSDVQGGWPGEGNINIDPNFVDEAGGDYHLRSAAGRWDPNQMVWV
;
A
#
# COMPACT_ATOMS: atom_id res chain seq x y z
N MET A 1 -3.68 12.98 37.93
CA MET A 1 -4.71 13.25 38.96
C MET A 1 -5.37 14.60 38.69
N ALA A 2 -6.68 14.78 38.92
CA ALA A 2 -7.39 16.05 38.66
C ALA A 2 -8.25 16.50 39.88
N GLY A 3 -8.18 17.78 40.24
CA GLY A 3 -9.02 18.40 41.29
C GLY A 3 -8.61 18.01 42.73
N CYS A 4 -7.30 17.88 42.97
CA CYS A 4 -6.77 17.45 44.26
C CYS A 4 -6.60 18.63 45.22
N HIS A 5 -7.38 18.68 46.31
CA HIS A 5 -7.17 19.67 47.38
C HIS A 5 -6.36 19.12 48.56
N GLY A 6 -5.87 17.88 48.46
CA GLY A 6 -5.07 17.20 49.49
C GLY A 6 -3.57 17.18 49.14
N THR A 7 -2.72 17.00 50.16
CA THR A 7 -1.27 16.87 49.98
C THR A 7 -0.92 15.52 49.34
N ILE A 8 -0.14 15.53 48.26
CA ILE A 8 0.45 14.34 47.62
C ILE A 8 1.83 14.12 48.25
N VAL A 9 2.07 12.93 48.80
CA VAL A 9 3.31 12.62 49.53
C VAL A 9 3.86 11.29 49.08
N ASN A 10 5.17 11.21 48.79
CA ASN A 10 5.89 9.94 48.61
C ASN A 10 5.31 9.05 47.50
N CYS A 11 5.00 9.66 46.34
CA CYS A 11 4.37 8.98 45.21
C CYS A 11 5.28 8.96 43.98
N LEU A 12 5.27 7.85 43.23
CA LEU A 12 5.77 7.77 41.86
C LEU A 12 4.59 8.01 40.90
N ILE A 13 4.67 9.07 40.10
CA ILE A 13 3.72 9.38 39.04
C ILE A 13 4.49 9.27 37.73
N SER A 14 4.37 8.15 37.03
CA SER A 14 5.14 7.92 35.82
C SER A 14 4.36 7.27 34.69
N ASN A 15 4.84 7.47 33.47
CA ASN A 15 4.33 6.83 32.24
C ASN A 15 2.82 7.05 31.99
N ASN A 16 2.26 8.17 32.49
CA ASN A 16 0.87 8.53 32.22
C ASN A 16 0.79 9.34 30.91
N ALA A 17 -0.25 9.11 30.12
CA ALA A 17 -0.52 9.88 28.89
C ALA A 17 -1.95 10.40 28.88
N ALA A 18 -2.13 11.69 28.57
CA ALA A 18 -3.44 12.33 28.45
C ALA A 18 -3.44 13.43 27.37
N ASP A 19 -4.62 13.90 26.96
CA ASP A 19 -4.69 14.98 25.97
C ASP A 19 -4.36 16.36 26.56
N SER A 20 -4.76 16.63 27.80
CA SER A 20 -4.58 17.95 28.43
C SER A 20 -3.43 17.98 29.44
N VAL A 21 -3.40 17.15 30.49
CA VAL A 21 -2.36 17.21 31.55
C VAL A 21 -1.77 15.85 31.85
N GLY A 22 -0.43 15.76 31.80
CA GLY A 22 0.28 14.48 31.84
C GLY A 22 0.36 13.84 33.23
N ALA A 23 0.48 14.63 34.30
CA ALA A 23 0.66 14.09 35.65
C ALA A 23 -0.38 14.61 36.67
N VAL A 24 -0.39 15.91 36.98
CA VAL A 24 -1.24 16.49 38.05
C VAL A 24 -1.92 17.77 37.58
N ASN A 25 -3.24 17.86 37.74
CA ASN A 25 -4.08 18.98 37.32
C ASN A 25 -4.93 19.52 38.48
N ASN A 26 -5.09 20.84 38.60
CA ASN A 26 -5.93 21.51 39.59
C ASN A 26 -5.59 21.06 41.02
N CYS A 27 -4.32 21.16 41.42
CA CYS A 27 -3.86 20.74 42.75
C CYS A 27 -3.53 21.94 43.64
N ASP A 28 -4.38 22.20 44.64
CA ASP A 28 -4.14 23.26 45.63
C ASP A 28 -3.35 22.76 46.85
N GLY A 29 -3.20 21.44 46.99
CA GLY A 29 -2.40 20.81 48.05
C GLY A 29 -0.92 20.74 47.71
N ASN A 30 -0.06 20.59 48.73
CA ASN A 30 1.38 20.48 48.53
C ASN A 30 1.74 19.12 47.88
N ILE A 31 2.79 19.10 47.07
CA ILE A 31 3.40 17.89 46.50
C ILE A 31 4.77 17.73 47.15
N ILE A 32 4.96 16.66 47.93
CA ILE A 32 6.13 16.48 48.78
C ILE A 32 6.74 15.12 48.49
N ASN A 33 8.07 15.03 48.35
CA ASN A 33 8.77 13.76 48.26
C ASN A 33 8.30 12.87 47.08
N CYS A 34 7.95 13.44 45.92
CA CYS A 34 7.40 12.68 44.80
C CYS A 34 8.35 12.62 43.60
N THR A 35 8.31 11.52 42.86
CA THR A 35 8.98 11.40 41.56
C THR A 35 7.92 11.46 40.47
N ILE A 36 7.94 12.51 39.66
CA ILE A 36 7.03 12.73 38.54
C ILE A 36 7.86 12.65 37.26
N VAL A 37 7.75 11.56 36.52
CA VAL A 37 8.72 11.22 35.47
C VAL A 37 8.07 10.54 34.27
N SER A 38 8.52 10.81 33.05
CA SER A 38 8.03 10.15 31.84
C SER A 38 6.51 10.28 31.59
N ASN A 39 5.86 11.36 32.04
CA ASN A 39 4.44 11.61 31.77
C ASN A 39 4.26 12.49 30.51
N ARG A 40 3.16 12.27 29.78
CA ARG A 40 2.85 12.91 28.49
C ARG A 40 1.48 13.62 28.49
N ALA A 41 1.46 14.85 28.03
CA ALA A 41 0.28 15.60 27.63
C ALA A 41 0.42 16.18 26.22
N ASN A 42 -0.70 16.30 25.48
CA ASN A 42 -0.69 16.90 24.15
C ASN A 42 -0.80 18.44 24.17
N ALA A 43 -1.34 19.04 25.24
CA ALA A 43 -1.63 20.48 25.29
C ALA A 43 -0.98 21.23 26.48
N ASP A 44 -1.12 20.76 27.73
CA ASP A 44 -0.69 21.47 28.93
C ASP A 44 0.50 20.77 29.63
N GLY A 45 1.21 21.49 30.49
CA GLY A 45 2.42 21.03 31.19
C GLY A 45 2.25 19.81 32.10
N VAL A 46 3.36 19.28 32.64
CA VAL A 46 3.36 18.13 33.58
C VAL A 46 2.52 18.39 34.84
N LEU A 47 2.57 19.62 35.35
CA LEU A 47 1.68 20.15 36.38
C LEU A 47 0.81 21.24 35.73
N ASN A 48 -0.50 21.20 35.91
CA ASN A 48 -1.42 22.23 35.39
C ASN A 48 -2.28 22.82 36.51
N ASN A 49 -2.38 24.15 36.59
CA ASN A 49 -3.17 24.89 37.59
C ASN A 49 -2.97 24.35 39.02
N CYS A 50 -1.70 24.18 39.39
CA CYS A 50 -1.31 23.72 40.72
C CYS A 50 -0.71 24.90 41.51
N ASP A 51 -1.27 25.16 42.68
CA ASP A 51 -0.96 26.34 43.50
C ASP A 51 -0.30 25.98 44.85
N GLY A 52 -0.35 24.71 45.26
CA GLY A 52 0.35 24.21 46.44
C GLY A 52 1.86 24.15 46.26
N ALA A 53 2.62 24.14 47.36
CA ALA A 53 4.08 24.07 47.28
C ALA A 53 4.56 22.70 46.79
N VAL A 54 5.55 22.69 45.89
CA VAL A 54 6.22 21.48 45.39
C VAL A 54 7.61 21.42 46.02
N VAL A 55 7.86 20.44 46.88
CA VAL A 55 9.10 20.37 47.66
C VAL A 55 9.66 18.93 47.70
N ASN A 56 10.98 18.77 47.67
CA ASN A 56 11.66 17.45 47.69
C ASN A 56 11.22 16.53 46.56
N CYS A 57 10.88 17.07 45.39
CA CYS A 57 10.38 16.27 44.26
C CYS A 57 11.42 16.16 43.14
N ILE A 58 11.39 15.04 42.42
CA ILE A 58 12.08 14.91 41.13
C ILE A 58 11.02 15.04 40.03
N ILE A 59 11.16 16.03 39.15
CA ILE A 59 10.30 16.25 37.98
C ILE A 59 11.18 16.26 36.74
N TRP A 60 11.24 15.12 36.05
CA TRP A 60 12.21 14.88 35.00
C TRP A 60 11.64 14.04 33.85
N GLY A 61 12.05 14.26 32.61
CA GLY A 61 11.65 13.46 31.45
C GLY A 61 10.16 13.55 31.10
N ASN A 62 9.45 14.62 31.48
CA ASN A 62 8.02 14.78 31.18
C ASN A 62 7.80 15.62 29.91
N ARG A 63 6.66 15.46 29.25
CA ARG A 63 6.29 16.16 28.01
C ARG A 63 4.89 16.75 28.13
N PRO A 64 4.69 18.08 28.07
CA PRO A 64 5.71 19.14 28.15
C PRO A 64 6.45 19.13 29.50
N ALA A 65 7.73 19.51 29.48
CA ALA A 65 8.60 19.44 30.67
C ALA A 65 8.24 20.47 31.75
N THR A 66 7.79 21.66 31.36
CA THR A 66 7.47 22.76 32.29
C THR A 66 6.03 22.68 32.80
N PRO A 67 5.73 23.17 34.02
CA PRO A 67 4.36 23.42 34.48
C PRO A 67 3.61 24.41 33.59
N TYR A 68 2.28 24.34 33.59
CA TYR A 68 1.40 25.25 32.87
C TYR A 68 0.37 25.87 33.82
N ASP A 69 0.23 27.19 33.80
CA ASP A 69 -0.71 27.94 34.65
C ASP A 69 -0.59 27.63 36.16
N CYS A 70 0.58 27.21 36.65
CA CYS A 70 0.84 26.93 38.06
C CYS A 70 1.37 28.17 38.78
N THR A 71 0.85 28.49 39.97
CA THR A 71 1.47 29.48 40.89
C THR A 71 2.27 28.83 42.03
N ALA A 72 2.37 27.50 42.04
CA ALA A 72 3.16 26.72 42.98
C ALA A 72 4.60 27.26 43.15
N SER A 73 5.07 27.30 44.40
CA SER A 73 6.49 27.51 44.71
C SER A 73 7.25 26.19 44.69
N PHE A 74 8.40 26.16 44.02
CA PHE A 74 9.31 25.01 44.00
C PHE A 74 10.47 25.22 44.98
N GLY A 75 10.81 24.20 45.77
CA GLY A 75 12.00 24.23 46.65
C GLY A 75 12.59 22.84 46.83
N TYR A 76 13.91 22.73 46.92
CA TYR A 76 14.61 21.45 47.07
C TYR A 76 14.12 20.37 46.09
N CYS A 77 13.90 20.75 44.83
CA CYS A 77 13.43 19.84 43.77
C CYS A 77 14.48 19.67 42.68
N CYS A 78 14.53 18.48 42.06
CA CYS A 78 15.30 18.24 40.86
C CYS A 78 14.38 18.41 39.63
N LEU A 79 14.62 19.45 38.85
CA LEU A 79 13.70 19.93 37.80
C LEU A 79 14.41 19.98 36.44
N GLU A 80 13.74 19.47 35.41
CA GLU A 80 14.26 19.51 34.03
C GLU A 80 14.34 20.93 33.44
N TRP A 81 13.68 21.91 34.07
CA TRP A 81 13.79 23.34 33.74
C TRP A 81 14.52 24.12 34.84
N VAL A 82 15.03 25.31 34.50
CA VAL A 82 15.73 26.18 35.44
C VAL A 82 14.72 26.92 36.31
N ASP A 83 14.82 26.75 37.63
CA ASP A 83 14.04 27.49 38.62
C ASP A 83 14.97 28.07 39.70
N ALA A 84 14.71 29.31 40.13
CA ALA A 84 15.56 30.02 41.09
C ALA A 84 15.16 29.77 42.56
N GLY A 85 14.22 28.87 42.83
CA GLY A 85 13.80 28.45 44.15
C GLY A 85 14.94 27.84 44.97
N ALA A 86 14.84 27.99 46.29
CA ALA A 86 15.89 27.55 47.22
C ALA A 86 16.10 26.04 47.12
N GLY A 87 17.36 25.62 46.94
CA GLY A 87 17.75 24.20 46.89
C GLY A 87 17.34 23.46 45.60
N ASN A 88 16.75 24.13 44.61
CA ASN A 88 16.39 23.47 43.35
C ASN A 88 17.65 23.14 42.52
N ILE A 89 17.60 21.98 41.87
CA ILE A 89 18.69 21.42 41.07
C ILE A 89 18.17 21.23 39.65
N ASN A 90 18.95 21.67 38.66
CA ASN A 90 18.74 21.36 37.24
C ASN A 90 19.94 20.54 36.77
N ALA A 91 19.92 19.25 37.08
CA ALA A 91 20.92 18.27 36.68
C ALA A 91 20.23 16.91 36.58
N ASP A 92 20.79 16.01 35.77
CA ASP A 92 20.24 14.66 35.60
C ASP A 92 20.11 13.97 36.98
N PRO A 93 18.91 13.49 37.37
CA PRO A 93 18.71 12.78 38.62
C PRO A 93 19.44 11.43 38.65
N ASN A 94 20.04 10.97 37.55
CA ASN A 94 20.76 9.71 37.44
C ASN A 94 19.89 8.53 37.88
N PHE A 95 18.79 8.30 37.16
CA PHE A 95 17.96 7.12 37.37
C PHE A 95 18.70 5.84 36.95
N ALA A 96 18.34 4.71 37.57
CA ALA A 96 18.99 3.42 37.34
C ALA A 96 18.87 2.96 35.87
N PHE A 97 17.65 3.01 35.30
CA PHE A 97 17.31 2.68 33.90
C PHE A 97 16.10 3.50 33.40
N GLU A 98 15.74 3.38 32.12
CA GLU A 98 14.63 4.14 31.49
C GLU A 98 13.25 3.93 32.16
N ASP A 99 13.03 2.77 32.80
CA ASP A 99 11.80 2.39 33.49
C ASP A 99 12.00 2.11 35.00
N ASP A 100 13.22 2.30 35.51
CA ASP A 100 13.56 2.21 36.93
C ASP A 100 14.06 3.56 37.48
N TYR A 101 13.16 4.25 38.19
CA TYR A 101 13.35 5.62 38.67
C TYR A 101 13.99 5.74 40.06
N HIS A 102 14.70 4.70 40.50
CA HIS A 102 15.60 4.82 41.65
C HIS A 102 16.81 5.68 41.27
N ILE A 103 17.21 6.59 42.16
CA ILE A 103 18.44 7.37 42.01
C ILE A 103 19.64 6.52 42.42
N ILE A 104 20.69 6.53 41.58
CA ILE A 104 21.92 5.76 41.82
C ILE A 104 23.01 6.62 42.47
N SER A 105 24.08 5.98 42.96
CA SER A 105 25.20 6.67 43.58
C SER A 105 25.81 7.74 42.65
N GLY A 106 26.06 8.93 43.20
CA GLY A 106 26.49 10.10 42.43
C GLY A 106 25.33 10.92 41.83
N SER A 107 24.08 10.54 42.09
CA SER A 107 22.93 11.40 41.81
C SER A 107 23.03 12.72 42.61
N PRO A 108 22.72 13.87 42.00
CA PRO A 108 22.65 15.14 42.71
C PRO A 108 21.44 15.22 43.67
N CYS A 109 20.52 14.24 43.62
CA CYS A 109 19.33 14.20 44.46
C CYS A 109 19.56 13.56 45.83
N ILE A 110 20.73 12.93 46.05
CA ILE A 110 21.10 12.26 47.30
C ILE A 110 21.47 13.30 48.37
N ASP A 111 20.93 13.14 49.59
CA ASP A 111 21.11 14.00 50.76
C ASP A 111 20.86 15.51 50.45
N ALA A 112 19.93 15.78 49.54
CA ALA A 112 19.72 17.12 48.96
C ALA A 112 18.34 17.74 49.28
N GLY A 113 17.43 16.99 49.91
CA GLY A 113 16.08 17.44 50.27
C GLY A 113 16.01 18.32 51.54
N ASP A 114 14.81 18.78 51.86
CA ASP A 114 14.50 19.55 53.06
C ASP A 114 13.74 18.69 54.08
N ASN A 115 14.40 18.37 55.19
CA ASN A 115 13.84 17.58 56.29
C ASN A 115 12.66 18.29 56.98
N THR A 116 12.59 19.62 56.92
CA THR A 116 11.60 20.41 57.65
C THR A 116 10.21 20.33 57.03
N VAL A 117 10.11 19.93 55.76
CA VAL A 117 8.83 19.78 55.04
C VAL A 117 8.31 18.33 55.01
N VAL A 118 9.12 17.36 55.47
CA VAL A 118 8.71 15.95 55.51
C VAL A 118 7.57 15.78 56.52
N PRO A 119 6.39 15.27 56.10
CA PRO A 119 5.23 15.18 56.98
C PRO A 119 5.47 14.32 58.22
N PHE A 120 4.95 14.77 59.38
CA PHE A 120 5.07 14.03 60.64
C PHE A 120 4.45 12.62 60.51
N GLY A 121 5.28 11.59 60.69
CA GLY A 121 4.89 10.18 60.58
C GLY A 121 5.31 9.49 59.29
N LEU A 122 5.80 10.23 58.28
CA LEU A 122 6.43 9.63 57.10
C LEU A 122 7.86 9.20 57.44
N VAL A 123 8.00 7.97 57.93
CA VAL A 123 9.30 7.40 58.37
C VAL A 123 9.92 6.46 57.33
N VAL A 124 9.20 6.12 56.26
CA VAL A 124 9.68 5.28 55.17
C VAL A 124 9.38 5.86 53.79
N ASP A 125 10.19 5.50 52.80
CA ASP A 125 10.03 5.81 51.38
C ASP A 125 8.96 4.91 50.71
N LEU A 126 8.84 4.98 49.38
CA LEU A 126 7.82 4.24 48.62
C LEU A 126 8.00 2.71 48.66
N GLU A 127 9.22 2.20 48.86
CA GLU A 127 9.50 0.76 49.00
C GLU A 127 9.54 0.29 50.46
N GLY A 128 9.34 1.21 51.42
CA GLY A 128 9.35 0.90 52.84
C GLY A 128 10.72 1.00 53.50
N ASN A 129 11.74 1.54 52.81
CA ASN A 129 13.06 1.83 53.38
C ASN A 129 13.00 3.08 54.26
N SER A 130 13.92 3.23 55.22
CA SER A 130 13.97 4.41 56.10
C SER A 130 14.03 5.70 55.28
N ARG A 131 13.12 6.64 55.53
CA ARG A 131 13.05 7.93 54.78
C ARG A 131 14.21 8.86 55.09
N PHE A 132 14.87 8.67 56.22
CA PHE A 132 16.01 9.48 56.63
C PHE A 132 17.23 8.56 56.70
N LEU A 133 17.96 8.45 55.58
CA LEU A 133 19.12 7.58 55.46
C LEU A 133 20.28 8.38 54.86
N ASN A 134 21.37 8.54 55.61
CA ASN A 134 22.53 9.29 55.13
C ASN A 134 23.36 8.43 54.17
N ASP A 135 23.80 9.01 53.06
CA ASP A 135 24.94 8.52 52.30
C ASP A 135 26.22 9.24 52.79
N PRO A 136 27.12 8.57 53.53
CA PRO A 136 28.33 9.21 54.05
C PRO A 136 29.34 9.60 52.96
N CYS A 137 29.14 9.14 51.72
CA CYS A 137 29.98 9.48 50.58
C CYS A 137 29.47 10.69 49.80
N THR A 138 28.24 11.12 50.04
CA THR A 138 27.64 12.31 49.44
C THR A 138 27.66 13.47 50.43
N LEU A 139 27.86 14.69 49.93
CA LEU A 139 27.82 15.88 50.78
C LEU A 139 26.36 16.27 51.01
N ASP A 140 25.94 16.31 52.27
CA ASP A 140 24.67 16.89 52.71
C ASP A 140 24.50 18.34 52.18
N THR A 141 23.69 18.50 51.13
CA THR A 141 23.40 19.82 50.52
C THR A 141 22.01 20.33 50.83
N GLY A 142 21.15 19.47 51.37
CA GLY A 142 19.78 19.80 51.74
C GLY A 142 19.65 20.61 53.03
N ASN A 143 18.41 20.78 53.49
CA ASN A 143 18.07 21.62 54.63
C ASN A 143 17.56 20.80 55.82
N GLY A 144 18.15 21.01 56.99
CA GLY A 144 17.78 20.33 58.23
C GLY A 144 18.99 19.73 58.96
N SER A 145 18.71 18.90 59.97
CA SER A 145 19.76 18.12 60.64
C SER A 145 19.88 16.75 59.98
N ALA A 146 21.11 16.35 59.65
CA ALA A 146 21.43 15.03 59.12
C ALA A 146 20.89 13.90 60.03
N PRO A 147 20.47 12.74 59.48
CA PRO A 147 20.44 12.38 58.05
C PRO A 147 19.44 13.24 57.23
N ILE A 148 19.86 13.71 56.06
CA ILE A 148 19.02 14.48 55.13
C ILE A 148 18.21 13.51 54.26
N VAL A 149 16.99 13.89 53.88
CA VAL A 149 16.18 13.10 52.93
C VAL A 149 16.63 13.34 51.49
N ASP A 150 16.56 12.32 50.66
CA ASP A 150 16.73 12.44 49.22
C ASP A 150 15.53 13.14 48.57
N MET A 151 15.75 13.73 47.40
CA MET A 151 14.64 14.21 46.57
C MET A 151 13.93 13.03 45.89
N GLY A 152 12.61 13.09 45.79
CA GLY A 152 11.80 12.09 45.10
C GLY A 152 11.14 11.06 46.02
N ALA A 153 10.55 10.04 45.40
CA ALA A 153 9.75 9.01 46.06
C ALA A 153 10.56 7.92 46.79
N TYR A 154 11.86 7.82 46.49
CA TYR A 154 12.76 6.78 46.97
C TYR A 154 13.91 7.42 47.76
N GLU A 155 14.41 6.72 48.77
CA GLU A 155 15.70 7.02 49.40
C GLU A 155 16.79 6.11 48.85
N HIS A 156 17.96 6.68 48.58
CA HIS A 156 19.14 5.96 48.16
C HIS A 156 19.66 5.10 49.30
N THR A 157 19.84 3.81 49.01
CA THR A 157 20.32 2.84 50.00
C THR A 157 21.77 2.50 49.75
N LEU A 158 22.54 2.24 50.82
CA LEU A 158 23.94 1.79 50.73
C LEU A 158 24.09 0.27 50.59
N ILE A 159 22.99 -0.46 50.58
CA ILE A 159 23.00 -1.92 50.47
C ILE A 159 22.85 -2.26 48.99
N PRO A 160 23.75 -3.08 48.41
CA PRO A 160 23.72 -3.38 46.98
C PRO A 160 22.38 -4.01 46.56
N TRP A 161 22.03 -3.83 45.29
CA TRP A 161 20.79 -4.35 44.73
C TRP A 161 21.01 -4.84 43.31
N ILE A 162 20.65 -6.09 43.04
CA ILE A 162 20.80 -6.73 41.74
C ILE A 162 19.74 -6.18 40.79
N PHE A 163 20.16 -5.51 39.73
CA PHE A 163 19.26 -5.13 38.64
C PHE A 163 19.75 -5.68 37.30
N TYR A 164 18.79 -6.06 36.43
CA TYR A 164 19.03 -6.49 35.06
C TYR A 164 17.87 -6.11 34.14
N TRP A 165 18.16 -5.87 32.86
CA TRP A 165 17.21 -5.22 31.93
C TRP A 165 16.05 -6.11 31.44
N LYS A 166 16.33 -7.33 30.94
CA LYS A 166 15.30 -8.25 30.44
C LYS A 166 14.95 -9.32 31.46
N LYS A 167 13.65 -9.57 31.64
CA LYS A 167 13.11 -10.57 32.58
C LYS A 167 13.01 -11.99 32.02
N GLU A 168 13.31 -12.20 30.74
CA GLU A 168 13.37 -13.51 30.09
C GLU A 168 14.27 -13.46 28.83
N TYR A 169 14.86 -14.60 28.46
CA TYR A 169 15.65 -14.77 27.23
C TYR A 169 15.24 -16.04 26.49
N GLU A 170 15.18 -15.97 25.16
CA GLU A 170 14.87 -17.10 24.28
C GLU A 170 15.96 -17.25 23.22
N PHE A 171 16.44 -18.47 23.00
CA PHE A 171 17.48 -18.85 22.05
C PHE A 171 16.99 -19.92 21.09
N PHE A 172 17.62 -20.01 19.91
CA PHE A 172 17.35 -21.06 18.93
C PHE A 172 18.64 -21.82 18.59
N GLY A 173 18.55 -23.15 18.46
CA GLY A 173 19.70 -24.00 18.13
C GLY A 173 19.34 -25.12 17.14
N VAL A 174 20.23 -25.43 16.20
CA VAL A 174 20.05 -26.60 15.32
C VAL A 174 20.38 -27.86 16.12
N ALA A 175 19.54 -28.89 16.07
CA ALA A 175 19.80 -30.14 16.77
C ALA A 175 21.13 -30.77 16.32
N GLY A 176 22.02 -31.04 17.28
CA GLY A 176 23.36 -31.59 16.99
C GLY A 176 24.33 -30.61 16.31
N GLY A 177 23.97 -29.32 16.19
CA GLY A 177 24.83 -28.28 15.64
C GLY A 177 25.84 -27.72 16.66
N ASN A 178 26.91 -27.08 16.15
CA ASN A 178 28.03 -26.55 16.96
C ASN A 178 27.99 -25.02 17.13
N LYS A 179 26.82 -24.36 17.04
CA LYS A 179 26.72 -22.90 17.00
C LYS A 179 25.85 -22.37 18.13
N SER A 180 26.44 -21.54 19.01
CA SER A 180 25.73 -20.90 20.12
C SER A 180 25.29 -19.49 19.75
N GLU A 181 23.99 -19.28 19.56
CA GLU A 181 23.45 -17.92 19.59
C GLU A 181 23.91 -17.21 20.88
N GLU A 182 24.35 -15.96 20.74
CA GLU A 182 24.85 -15.14 21.85
C GLU A 182 23.86 -13.99 22.10
N GLN A 183 23.41 -13.84 23.34
CA GLN A 183 22.67 -12.66 23.80
C GLN A 183 23.40 -12.01 24.97
N LYS A 184 23.10 -10.74 25.24
CA LYS A 184 23.71 -10.02 26.36
C LYS A 184 22.69 -9.77 27.45
N ILE A 185 23.10 -10.00 28.69
CA ILE A 185 22.44 -9.46 29.88
C ILE A 185 23.28 -8.32 30.45
N LEU A 186 22.59 -7.23 30.76
CA LEU A 186 23.17 -6.04 31.39
C LEU A 186 22.85 -6.11 32.88
N ILE A 187 23.87 -6.21 33.72
CA ILE A 187 23.76 -6.26 35.18
C ILE A 187 24.30 -4.95 35.76
N ARG A 188 23.64 -4.42 36.79
CA ARG A 188 24.06 -3.16 37.43
C ARG A 188 23.71 -3.17 38.91
N ASN A 189 24.56 -2.58 39.75
CA ASN A 189 24.18 -2.17 41.09
C ASN A 189 23.36 -0.87 41.01
N ARG A 190 22.08 -0.91 41.39
CA ARG A 190 21.24 0.31 41.41
C ARG A 190 21.31 1.09 42.73
N SER A 191 22.00 0.55 43.73
CA SER A 191 22.16 1.12 45.07
C SER A 191 23.65 1.40 45.36
N GLY A 192 23.96 1.94 46.53
CA GLY A 192 25.33 2.09 47.01
C GLY A 192 26.02 0.76 47.36
N GLY A 193 27.28 0.87 47.78
CA GLY A 193 28.16 -0.30 48.01
C GLY A 193 28.59 -0.98 46.72
N THR A 194 29.23 -2.15 46.84
CA THR A 194 29.70 -2.94 45.70
C THR A 194 28.84 -4.20 45.57
N LEU A 195 28.18 -4.39 44.42
CA LEU A 195 27.47 -5.62 44.07
C LEU A 195 28.47 -6.62 43.48
N ASN A 196 28.82 -7.66 44.23
CA ASN A 196 29.67 -8.77 43.77
C ASN A 196 28.79 -9.91 43.26
N TRP A 197 28.21 -9.70 42.08
CA TRP A 197 27.26 -10.63 41.50
C TRP A 197 27.94 -11.91 41.01
N GLN A 198 27.23 -13.03 41.16
CA GLN A 198 27.59 -14.35 40.67
C GLN A 198 26.39 -14.94 39.93
N ILE A 199 26.66 -15.60 38.82
CA ILE A 199 25.69 -16.28 37.98
C ILE A 199 25.90 -17.78 38.13
N SER A 200 24.80 -18.49 38.36
CA SER A 200 24.77 -19.94 38.28
C SER A 200 23.68 -20.39 37.32
N GLU A 201 24.07 -21.19 36.33
CA GLU A 201 23.15 -21.84 35.40
C GLU A 201 22.61 -23.14 36.01
N ARG A 202 21.38 -23.52 35.62
CA ARG A 202 20.77 -24.79 36.03
C ARG A 202 20.78 -25.86 34.94
N CYS A 203 21.44 -25.61 33.81
CA CYS A 203 21.51 -26.55 32.69
C CYS A 203 22.89 -26.52 32.03
N SER A 204 23.24 -27.60 31.32
CA SER A 204 24.53 -27.75 30.63
C SER A 204 24.58 -27.08 29.26
N TRP A 205 23.43 -26.66 28.73
CA TRP A 205 23.32 -26.05 27.41
C TRP A 205 23.34 -24.53 27.46
N LEU A 206 23.35 -23.90 28.63
CA LEU A 206 23.47 -22.45 28.81
C LEU A 206 24.84 -22.15 29.41
N LEU A 207 25.48 -21.08 28.96
CA LEU A 207 26.73 -20.59 29.51
C LEU A 207 26.71 -19.05 29.60
N ALA A 208 27.05 -18.51 30.76
CA ALA A 208 27.23 -17.10 31.04
C ALA A 208 28.74 -16.78 31.15
N ASP A 209 29.18 -15.76 30.42
CA ASP A 209 30.58 -15.33 30.36
C ASP A 209 30.66 -13.80 30.39
N PRO A 210 31.21 -13.19 31.47
CA PRO A 210 31.70 -13.83 32.69
C PRO A 210 30.56 -14.32 33.61
N CYS A 211 30.83 -15.34 34.44
CA CYS A 211 29.86 -15.89 35.40
C CYS A 211 29.91 -15.20 36.78
N GLU A 212 30.82 -14.25 36.98
CA GLU A 212 30.91 -13.43 38.19
C GLU A 212 31.55 -12.08 37.85
N GLY A 213 31.27 -11.06 38.66
CA GLY A 213 31.82 -9.74 38.51
C GLY A 213 31.49 -8.84 39.69
N SER A 214 31.84 -7.57 39.57
CA SER A 214 31.57 -6.55 40.57
C SER A 214 31.09 -5.27 39.90
N SER A 215 29.98 -4.72 40.38
CA SER A 215 29.42 -3.44 39.96
C SER A 215 29.37 -2.46 41.12
N GLU A 216 29.92 -1.26 40.95
CA GLU A 216 29.78 -0.11 41.86
C GLU A 216 28.78 0.92 41.33
N GLY A 217 27.99 0.55 40.32
CA GLY A 217 27.02 1.42 39.65
C GLY A 217 27.24 1.57 38.15
N GLU A 218 28.27 0.96 37.58
CA GLU A 218 28.47 0.76 36.14
C GLU A 218 27.65 -0.42 35.60
N ILE A 219 27.38 -0.42 34.29
CA ILE A 219 26.73 -1.53 33.61
C ILE A 219 27.78 -2.60 33.27
N ASP A 220 27.60 -3.78 33.83
CA ASP A 220 28.34 -4.98 33.48
C ASP A 220 27.62 -5.75 32.36
N GLU A 221 28.34 -6.04 31.28
CA GLU A 221 27.83 -6.88 30.19
C GLU A 221 28.22 -8.35 30.43
N VAL A 222 27.23 -9.24 30.50
CA VAL A 222 27.43 -10.68 30.52
C VAL A 222 26.89 -11.29 29.23
N LYS A 223 27.67 -12.15 28.59
CA LYS A 223 27.28 -12.88 27.40
C LYS A 223 26.65 -14.21 27.77
N LEU A 224 25.44 -14.44 27.30
CA LEU A 224 24.75 -15.70 27.38
C LEU A 224 24.91 -16.44 26.05
N LYS A 225 25.44 -17.66 26.10
CA LYS A 225 25.65 -18.57 24.97
C LYS A 225 24.89 -19.86 25.20
N VAL A 226 24.32 -20.43 24.14
CA VAL A 226 23.66 -21.75 24.21
C VAL A 226 24.37 -22.84 23.41
N ASP A 227 24.58 -24.02 23.97
CA ASP A 227 25.15 -25.16 23.24
C ASP A 227 24.06 -26.24 22.99
N PRO A 228 23.54 -26.35 21.75
CA PRO A 228 22.57 -27.38 21.40
C PRO A 228 23.20 -28.76 21.13
N THR A 229 24.52 -28.92 21.29
CA THR A 229 25.22 -30.18 21.00
C THR A 229 24.65 -31.32 21.84
N GLY A 230 24.16 -32.36 21.16
CA GLY A 230 23.58 -33.54 21.80
C GLY A 230 22.15 -33.37 22.31
N LEU A 231 21.53 -32.19 22.14
CA LEU A 231 20.11 -32.00 22.37
C LEU A 231 19.30 -32.48 21.17
N THR A 232 18.18 -33.15 21.44
CA THR A 232 17.17 -33.48 20.44
C THR A 232 16.26 -32.28 20.17
N ARG A 233 15.51 -32.28 19.07
CA ARG A 233 14.48 -31.25 18.82
C ARG A 233 13.51 -31.08 19.99
N GLY A 234 13.14 -29.84 20.30
CA GLY A 234 12.20 -29.50 21.38
C GLY A 234 12.53 -28.19 22.11
N ILE A 235 11.65 -27.82 23.05
CA ILE A 235 11.83 -26.65 23.93
C ILE A 235 12.54 -27.08 25.21
N TYR A 236 13.57 -26.32 25.59
CA TYR A 236 14.33 -26.50 26.82
C TYR A 236 14.23 -25.24 27.66
N ASP A 237 13.38 -25.27 28.68
CA ASP A 237 13.30 -24.20 29.67
C ASP A 237 14.32 -24.44 30.79
N SER A 238 14.97 -23.37 31.24
CA SER A 238 15.85 -23.35 32.40
C SER A 238 15.74 -22.02 33.13
N GLU A 239 16.44 -21.95 34.26
CA GLU A 239 16.54 -20.75 35.07
C GLU A 239 18.01 -20.46 35.31
N MET A 240 18.39 -19.20 35.18
CA MET A 240 19.68 -18.67 35.58
C MET A 240 19.51 -17.91 36.88
N VAL A 241 20.38 -18.15 37.84
CA VAL A 241 20.32 -17.49 39.16
C VAL A 241 21.42 -16.45 39.25
N ILE A 242 21.05 -15.20 39.52
CA ILE A 242 21.97 -14.09 39.77
C ILE A 242 21.95 -13.81 41.27
N SER A 243 23.09 -13.89 41.94
CA SER A 243 23.19 -13.78 43.40
C SER A 243 24.35 -12.91 43.83
N ASP A 244 24.20 -12.24 44.97
CA ASP A 244 25.25 -11.58 45.73
C ASP A 244 25.01 -11.87 47.24
N SER A 245 26.07 -11.85 48.06
CA SER A 245 25.98 -12.22 49.48
C SER A 245 25.39 -11.12 50.39
N TYR A 246 25.30 -9.89 49.90
CA TYR A 246 24.91 -8.69 50.63
C TYR A 246 23.73 -7.95 49.99
N ALA A 247 23.38 -8.26 48.74
CA ALA A 247 22.29 -7.60 48.05
C ALA A 247 20.92 -8.00 48.60
N VAL A 248 20.05 -7.01 48.83
CA VAL A 248 18.75 -7.21 49.53
C VAL A 248 17.80 -8.12 48.75
N ASN A 249 17.86 -8.06 47.42
CA ASN A 249 17.02 -8.85 46.53
C ASN A 249 17.71 -10.12 46.01
N SER A 250 18.82 -10.55 46.62
CA SER A 250 19.50 -11.78 46.23
C SER A 250 18.85 -13.03 46.85
N PRO A 251 18.75 -14.16 46.12
CA PRO A 251 19.06 -14.33 44.70
C PRO A 251 17.88 -13.93 43.78
N GLN A 252 18.20 -13.49 42.57
CA GLN A 252 17.25 -13.26 41.48
C GLN A 252 17.23 -14.46 40.52
N ILE A 253 16.05 -14.81 40.01
CA ILE A 253 15.85 -15.94 39.10
C ILE A 253 15.40 -15.41 37.73
N LEU A 254 16.16 -15.73 36.69
CA LEU A 254 15.91 -15.34 35.32
C LEU A 254 15.53 -16.56 34.46
N PRO A 255 14.30 -16.63 33.94
CA PRO A 255 13.88 -17.65 32.98
C PRO A 255 14.64 -17.57 31.65
N ILE A 256 15.09 -18.72 31.15
CA ILE A 256 15.79 -18.88 29.87
C ILE A 256 15.17 -20.03 29.08
N ARG A 257 14.89 -19.83 27.79
CA ARG A 257 14.37 -20.87 26.88
C ARG A 257 15.34 -21.12 25.73
N LEU A 258 15.56 -22.38 25.36
CA LEU A 258 16.23 -22.80 24.15
C LEU A 258 15.29 -23.67 23.28
N CYS A 259 15.01 -23.22 22.07
CA CYS A 259 14.24 -23.94 21.06
C CYS A 259 15.19 -24.66 20.09
N VAL A 260 15.24 -25.99 20.17
CA VAL A 260 16.09 -26.82 19.29
C VAL A 260 15.27 -27.34 18.11
N TYR A 261 15.72 -27.07 16.88
CA TYR A 261 14.98 -27.35 15.64
C TYR A 261 15.79 -28.18 14.64
N HIS A 262 15.11 -28.78 13.65
CA HIS A 262 15.70 -29.32 12.42
C HIS A 262 15.46 -28.40 11.23
N GLU A 263 16.37 -28.46 10.25
CA GLU A 263 16.21 -27.83 8.94
C GLU A 263 15.82 -28.90 7.91
N LEU A 264 14.81 -28.60 7.09
CA LEU A 264 14.31 -29.46 6.00
C LEU A 264 14.48 -28.69 4.68
N TYR A 265 15.13 -29.30 3.68
CA TYR A 265 15.55 -28.61 2.46
C TYR A 265 14.73 -28.98 1.21
N ILE A 266 14.33 -27.98 0.42
CA ILE A 266 13.53 -28.12 -0.80
C ILE A 266 14.28 -27.51 -2.00
N PRO A 267 14.47 -28.23 -3.12
CA PRO A 267 13.97 -29.58 -3.40
C PRO A 267 14.91 -30.72 -2.96
N ALA A 268 15.98 -30.42 -2.21
CA ALA A 268 17.07 -31.37 -1.97
C ALA A 268 16.65 -32.63 -1.18
N GLU A 269 15.74 -32.48 -0.21
CA GLU A 269 15.23 -33.58 0.63
C GLU A 269 13.76 -33.88 0.35
N TYR A 270 12.96 -32.85 0.03
CA TYR A 270 11.54 -32.96 -0.28
C TYR A 270 11.24 -32.35 -1.63
N GLU A 271 10.39 -33.01 -2.44
CA GLU A 271 10.01 -32.49 -3.76
C GLU A 271 9.12 -31.23 -3.68
N THR A 272 8.34 -31.07 -2.60
CA THR A 272 7.38 -29.97 -2.45
C THR A 272 7.42 -29.37 -1.04
N ILE A 273 6.99 -28.11 -0.94
CA ILE A 273 6.94 -27.38 0.33
C ILE A 273 5.97 -28.06 1.29
N GLN A 274 4.78 -28.45 0.82
CA GLN A 274 3.79 -29.13 1.66
C GLN A 274 4.29 -30.48 2.19
N ALA A 275 5.07 -31.24 1.41
CA ALA A 275 5.63 -32.50 1.88
C ALA A 275 6.62 -32.30 3.04
N ALA A 276 7.45 -31.25 2.98
CA ALA A 276 8.33 -30.87 4.09
C ALA A 276 7.52 -30.41 5.32
N ILE A 277 6.48 -29.60 5.12
CA ILE A 277 5.59 -29.17 6.21
C ILE A 277 4.93 -30.38 6.87
N ASP A 278 4.56 -31.39 6.09
CA ASP A 278 3.88 -32.58 6.60
C ASP A 278 4.78 -33.38 7.56
N ASP A 279 6.08 -33.47 7.28
CA ASP A 279 7.07 -34.15 8.14
C ASP A 279 7.58 -33.29 9.31
N ALA A 280 7.57 -31.96 9.16
CA ALA A 280 8.07 -31.01 10.16
C ALA A 280 7.32 -31.11 11.50
N ASN A 281 8.02 -30.89 12.62
CA ASN A 281 7.43 -30.65 13.93
C ASN A 281 7.44 -29.15 14.24
N ASP A 282 6.71 -28.74 15.28
CA ASP A 282 6.80 -27.37 15.77
C ASP A 282 8.26 -26.93 15.95
N TYR A 283 8.53 -25.69 15.60
CA TYR A 283 9.83 -25.00 15.60
C TYR A 283 10.82 -25.43 14.52
N ASP A 284 10.54 -26.47 13.74
CA ASP A 284 11.37 -26.82 12.57
C ASP A 284 11.38 -25.69 11.53
N ARG A 285 12.47 -25.65 10.76
CA ARG A 285 12.69 -24.69 9.69
C ARG A 285 12.72 -25.38 8.34
N ILE A 286 11.97 -24.84 7.41
CA ILE A 286 11.83 -25.33 6.04
C ILE A 286 12.54 -24.33 5.14
N ILE A 287 13.62 -24.77 4.51
CA ILE A 287 14.50 -23.95 3.68
C ILE A 287 14.21 -24.26 2.21
N VAL A 288 13.68 -23.27 1.51
CA VAL A 288 13.30 -23.38 0.10
C VAL A 288 14.35 -22.70 -0.77
N ALA A 289 14.98 -23.46 -1.66
CA ALA A 289 16.00 -22.95 -2.58
C ALA A 289 15.40 -21.99 -3.64
N ASP A 290 16.28 -21.34 -4.39
CA ASP A 290 15.89 -20.45 -5.49
C ASP A 290 15.13 -21.23 -6.58
N GLY A 291 14.08 -20.62 -7.12
CA GLY A 291 13.27 -21.24 -8.17
C GLY A 291 11.84 -20.73 -8.23
N VAL A 292 11.12 -21.21 -9.25
CA VAL A 292 9.68 -21.01 -9.40
C VAL A 292 8.99 -22.31 -9.00
N TYR A 293 8.13 -22.23 -8.00
CA TYR A 293 7.41 -23.36 -7.41
C TYR A 293 5.95 -23.30 -7.85
N GLN A 294 5.54 -24.31 -8.61
CA GLN A 294 4.23 -24.46 -9.24
C GLN A 294 3.62 -25.82 -8.90
N GLY A 295 2.31 -25.98 -9.20
CA GLY A 295 1.59 -27.23 -9.08
C GLY A 295 1.31 -27.70 -7.64
N HIS A 296 0.71 -28.89 -7.56
CA HIS A 296 0.22 -29.46 -6.30
C HIS A 296 1.33 -29.63 -5.25
N GLY A 297 1.07 -29.17 -4.02
CA GLY A 297 2.03 -29.20 -2.90
C GLY A 297 2.95 -27.97 -2.81
N ASN A 298 2.90 -27.09 -3.81
CA ASN A 298 3.59 -25.79 -3.82
C ASN A 298 2.62 -24.61 -3.91
N ARG A 299 1.31 -24.88 -4.02
CA ARG A 299 0.20 -23.94 -3.92
C ARG A 299 -0.81 -24.46 -2.90
N ASP A 300 -1.63 -23.57 -2.36
CA ASP A 300 -2.54 -23.81 -1.23
C ASP A 300 -1.83 -24.39 0.00
N ILE A 301 -0.63 -23.88 0.29
CA ILE A 301 0.24 -24.39 1.33
C ILE A 301 -0.40 -24.15 2.71
N ASP A 302 -0.60 -25.22 3.47
CA ASP A 302 -1.22 -25.26 4.79
C ASP A 302 -0.17 -25.61 5.86
N PHE A 303 0.03 -24.72 6.82
CA PHE A 303 0.94 -24.93 7.96
C PHE A 303 0.42 -25.96 8.96
N LYS A 304 -0.84 -26.38 8.84
CA LYS A 304 -1.48 -27.42 9.64
C LYS A 304 -1.49 -27.13 11.15
N GLY A 305 -1.53 -25.84 11.53
CA GLY A 305 -1.48 -25.41 12.93
C GLY A 305 -0.09 -25.46 13.56
N LYS A 306 0.96 -25.75 12.77
CA LYS A 306 2.33 -25.93 13.27
C LYS A 306 3.04 -24.58 13.46
N SER A 307 3.84 -24.49 14.52
CA SER A 307 4.68 -23.34 14.86
C SER A 307 6.03 -23.42 14.15
N ILE A 308 6.05 -23.47 12.81
CA ILE A 308 7.25 -23.68 11.98
C ILE A 308 7.66 -22.41 11.23
N THR A 309 8.92 -22.35 10.79
CA THR A 309 9.38 -21.32 9.85
C THR A 309 9.52 -21.90 8.46
N VAL A 310 8.79 -21.36 7.48
CA VAL A 310 9.01 -21.62 6.05
C VAL A 310 9.68 -20.40 5.46
N ARG A 311 10.88 -20.57 4.91
CA ARG A 311 11.67 -19.44 4.39
C ARG A 311 12.38 -19.75 3.09
N SER A 312 12.52 -18.72 2.27
CA SER A 312 13.46 -18.72 1.15
C SER A 312 14.91 -18.71 1.65
N GLU A 313 15.79 -19.36 0.89
CA GLU A 313 17.23 -19.35 1.11
C GLU A 313 17.82 -17.95 0.83
N ASN A 314 17.53 -17.36 -0.34
CA ASN A 314 18.13 -16.11 -0.81
C ASN A 314 17.13 -14.95 -1.00
N GLY A 315 15.94 -15.07 -0.43
CA GLY A 315 14.93 -13.99 -0.39
C GLY A 315 13.92 -14.03 -1.54
N PRO A 316 13.02 -13.03 -1.60
CA PRO A 316 11.83 -13.07 -2.45
C PRO A 316 12.13 -12.85 -3.94
N GLU A 317 13.23 -12.19 -4.29
CA GLU A 317 13.60 -11.87 -5.68
C GLU A 317 13.89 -13.10 -6.54
N VAL A 318 14.19 -14.24 -5.91
CA VAL A 318 14.63 -15.47 -6.59
C VAL A 318 13.84 -16.72 -6.20
N CYS A 319 13.00 -16.65 -5.16
CA CYS A 319 12.13 -17.74 -4.74
C CYS A 319 10.66 -17.34 -4.90
N ILE A 320 10.01 -17.90 -5.93
CA ILE A 320 8.70 -17.49 -6.40
C ILE A 320 7.71 -18.65 -6.19
N ILE A 321 6.63 -18.37 -5.48
CA ILE A 321 5.43 -19.20 -5.40
C ILE A 321 4.45 -18.70 -6.46
N ASP A 322 4.37 -19.41 -7.57
CA ASP A 322 3.42 -19.12 -8.64
C ASP A 322 2.20 -20.01 -8.44
N CYS A 323 1.09 -19.39 -8.05
CA CYS A 323 -0.11 -20.11 -7.62
C CYS A 323 -0.88 -20.70 -8.80
N GLU A 324 -0.66 -20.23 -10.03
CA GLU A 324 -1.39 -20.66 -11.23
C GLU A 324 -2.93 -20.62 -11.06
N GLY A 325 -3.43 -19.69 -10.24
CA GLY A 325 -4.83 -19.59 -9.87
C GLY A 325 -5.62 -18.72 -10.84
N ASP A 326 -6.80 -19.18 -11.24
CA ASP A 326 -7.76 -18.38 -11.99
C ASP A 326 -9.22 -18.64 -11.56
N GLU A 327 -10.17 -18.03 -12.27
CA GLU A 327 -11.60 -18.16 -11.97
C GLU A 327 -12.13 -19.61 -12.12
N SER A 328 -11.51 -20.41 -12.98
CA SER A 328 -11.88 -21.80 -13.28
C SER A 328 -11.15 -22.83 -12.41
N ASP A 329 -9.91 -22.54 -12.00
CA ASP A 329 -9.09 -23.35 -11.09
C ASP A 329 -8.47 -22.44 -10.01
N PRO A 330 -9.26 -22.03 -9.01
CA PRO A 330 -8.83 -21.02 -8.04
C PRO A 330 -7.84 -21.59 -7.02
N HIS A 331 -6.64 -21.02 -6.99
CA HIS A 331 -5.55 -21.40 -6.10
C HIS A 331 -4.91 -20.18 -5.43
N ARG A 332 -4.45 -20.33 -4.19
CA ARG A 332 -3.68 -19.29 -3.47
C ARG A 332 -2.28 -19.80 -3.11
N GLY A 333 -1.44 -18.94 -2.55
CA GLY A 333 -0.12 -19.32 -2.06
C GLY A 333 -0.21 -20.07 -0.73
N PHE A 334 -0.71 -19.38 0.31
CA PHE A 334 -0.68 -19.89 1.69
C PHE A 334 -2.04 -19.74 2.39
N ARG A 335 -2.34 -20.71 3.26
CA ARG A 335 -3.53 -20.70 4.13
C ARG A 335 -3.15 -21.02 5.58
N PHE A 336 -3.50 -20.12 6.49
CA PHE A 336 -3.39 -20.27 7.93
C PHE A 336 -4.81 -20.30 8.51
N HIS A 337 -5.25 -21.45 9.01
CA HIS A 337 -6.67 -21.66 9.38
C HIS A 337 -6.88 -22.61 10.55
N ARG A 338 -5.81 -23.01 11.23
CA ARG A 338 -5.85 -24.01 12.31
C ARG A 338 -5.25 -23.49 13.62
N GLY A 339 -5.24 -22.17 13.79
CA GLY A 339 -4.78 -21.53 15.02
C GLY A 339 -3.27 -21.35 15.07
N GLU A 340 -2.61 -21.25 13.91
CA GLU A 340 -1.19 -20.90 13.81
C GLU A 340 -0.91 -19.63 14.61
N ASN A 341 0.14 -19.65 15.44
CA ASN A 341 0.54 -18.51 16.27
C ASN A 341 1.67 -17.72 15.59
N ASN A 342 2.25 -16.75 16.30
CA ASN A 342 3.30 -15.88 15.78
C ASN A 342 4.65 -16.58 15.51
N TYR A 343 4.83 -17.85 15.91
CA TYR A 343 5.98 -18.67 15.55
C TYR A 343 5.79 -19.38 14.20
N ALA A 344 4.57 -19.45 13.68
CA ALA A 344 4.33 -19.83 12.29
C ALA A 344 4.79 -18.67 11.38
N THR A 345 6.00 -18.80 10.85
CA THR A 345 6.68 -17.73 10.10
C THR A 345 6.75 -18.08 8.62
N LEU A 346 6.32 -17.15 7.77
CA LEU A 346 6.53 -17.15 6.33
C LEU A 346 7.51 -16.02 5.98
N ASP A 347 8.68 -16.37 5.42
CA ASP A 347 9.78 -15.42 5.21
C ASP A 347 10.40 -15.49 3.81
N GLY A 348 10.40 -14.37 3.08
CA GLY A 348 11.26 -14.23 1.92
C GLY A 348 10.74 -14.77 0.60
N PHE A 349 9.42 -14.81 0.35
CA PHE A 349 8.86 -15.33 -0.91
C PHE A 349 8.23 -14.24 -1.78
N THR A 350 8.39 -14.35 -3.10
CA THR A 350 7.43 -13.73 -4.03
C THR A 350 6.22 -14.65 -4.17
N ILE A 351 5.00 -14.13 -4.03
CA ILE A 351 3.75 -14.88 -4.17
C ILE A 351 2.89 -14.19 -5.23
N THR A 352 2.59 -14.91 -6.31
CA THR A 352 1.95 -14.35 -7.49
C THR A 352 0.94 -15.29 -8.14
N ASN A 353 0.14 -14.73 -9.06
CA ASN A 353 -0.92 -15.41 -9.81
C ASN A 353 -1.92 -16.18 -8.93
N GLY A 354 -2.14 -15.74 -7.69
CA GLY A 354 -3.14 -16.29 -6.81
C GLY A 354 -4.54 -15.82 -7.16
N TRP A 355 -5.51 -16.73 -7.15
CA TRP A 355 -6.93 -16.44 -7.28
C TRP A 355 -7.71 -17.03 -6.11
N GLY A 356 -8.25 -16.15 -5.25
CA GLY A 356 -9.01 -16.58 -4.09
C GLY A 356 -10.38 -17.19 -4.49
N PRO A 357 -10.66 -18.47 -4.18
CA PRO A 357 -11.94 -19.10 -4.51
C PRO A 357 -13.07 -18.47 -3.71
N GLY A 358 -14.13 -18.06 -4.40
CA GLY A 358 -15.40 -17.72 -3.76
C GLY A 358 -16.18 -18.98 -3.45
N GLU A 359 -15.88 -19.65 -2.32
CA GLU A 359 -16.70 -20.78 -1.87
C GLU A 359 -17.94 -20.30 -1.09
N SER A 360 -19.10 -20.88 -1.40
CA SER A 360 -20.33 -20.68 -0.64
C SER A 360 -20.43 -21.70 0.48
N LEU A 361 -20.26 -21.26 1.73
CA LEU A 361 -20.59 -22.05 2.91
C LEU A 361 -21.70 -21.33 3.70
N ASN A 362 -22.93 -21.81 3.55
CA ASN A 362 -24.09 -21.50 4.41
C ASN A 362 -24.47 -20.01 4.55
N ASP A 363 -25.00 -19.42 3.46
CA ASP A 363 -25.67 -18.10 3.40
C ASP A 363 -24.86 -16.84 3.77
N ASP A 364 -23.60 -16.97 4.22
CA ASP A 364 -22.62 -15.87 4.25
C ASP A 364 -21.52 -16.12 3.20
N VAL A 365 -21.29 -15.16 2.30
CA VAL A 365 -20.20 -15.24 1.32
C VAL A 365 -18.87 -15.03 2.03
N ILE A 366 -18.06 -16.09 2.19
CA ILE A 366 -16.71 -16.05 2.79
C ILE A 366 -15.87 -17.07 2.00
N SER A 367 -14.95 -16.68 1.13
CA SER A 367 -13.77 -15.85 1.42
C SER A 367 -13.06 -15.43 0.12
N ALA A 368 -12.05 -14.56 0.21
CA ALA A 368 -10.85 -14.67 -0.64
C ALA A 368 -9.69 -13.86 -0.05
N GLY A 369 -8.52 -14.49 0.06
CA GLY A 369 -7.20 -13.86 0.04
C GLY A 369 -6.47 -14.51 -1.13
N GLY A 370 -6.24 -13.77 -2.22
CA GLY A 370 -5.70 -14.31 -3.46
C GLY A 370 -4.31 -14.90 -3.28
N ALA A 371 -3.46 -14.26 -2.47
CA ALA A 371 -2.14 -14.79 -2.12
C ALA A 371 -2.15 -15.56 -0.79
N ILE A 372 -2.64 -14.90 0.27
CA ILE A 372 -2.54 -15.41 1.65
C ILE A 372 -3.88 -15.26 2.35
N PHE A 373 -4.31 -16.32 3.02
CA PHE A 373 -5.53 -16.32 3.83
C PHE A 373 -5.25 -16.69 5.28
N CYS A 374 -5.48 -15.75 6.21
CA CYS A 374 -5.43 -15.93 7.65
C CYS A 374 -6.84 -15.96 8.26
N GLU A 375 -7.20 -17.10 8.85
CA GLU A 375 -8.49 -17.39 9.46
C GLU A 375 -8.30 -17.92 10.88
N GLY A 376 -8.73 -17.18 11.90
CA GLY A 376 -8.52 -17.56 13.30
C GLY A 376 -7.07 -17.82 13.69
N SER A 377 -6.12 -17.21 12.98
CA SER A 377 -4.69 -17.53 13.05
C SER A 377 -3.86 -16.25 13.03
N SER A 378 -2.72 -16.24 13.71
CA SER A 378 -1.88 -15.04 13.89
C SER A 378 -0.41 -15.31 13.51
N PRO A 379 -0.13 -15.75 12.26
CA PRO A 379 1.23 -16.00 11.79
C PRO A 379 2.07 -14.72 11.67
N THR A 380 3.38 -14.90 11.51
CA THR A 380 4.32 -13.85 11.10
C THR A 380 4.58 -13.98 9.60
N ILE A 381 4.30 -12.92 8.84
CA ILE A 381 4.52 -12.84 7.40
C ILE A 381 5.55 -11.74 7.16
N THR A 382 6.75 -12.08 6.72
CA THR A 382 7.86 -11.13 6.64
C THR A 382 8.67 -11.24 5.35
N ASN A 383 9.25 -10.12 4.91
CA ASN A 383 10.16 -10.05 3.76
C ASN A 383 9.56 -10.65 2.47
N CYS A 384 8.24 -10.60 2.29
CA CYS A 384 7.56 -11.18 1.14
C CYS A 384 7.18 -10.13 0.11
N ILE A 385 7.17 -10.52 -1.17
CA ILE A 385 6.62 -9.73 -2.28
C ILE A 385 5.30 -10.39 -2.70
N ILE A 386 4.16 -9.76 -2.40
CA ILE A 386 2.83 -10.27 -2.72
C ILE A 386 2.31 -9.46 -3.90
N ILE A 387 2.34 -10.05 -5.09
CA ILE A 387 2.17 -9.31 -6.34
C ILE A 387 1.24 -9.97 -7.36
N GLY A 388 0.33 -9.18 -7.94
CA GLY A 388 -0.48 -9.63 -9.08
C GLY A 388 -1.54 -10.67 -8.72
N ASN A 389 -1.97 -10.73 -7.45
CA ASN A 389 -2.96 -11.69 -6.99
C ASN A 389 -4.37 -11.10 -7.04
N SER A 390 -5.37 -11.95 -7.27
CA SER A 390 -6.77 -11.57 -7.44
C SER A 390 -7.68 -12.26 -6.42
N GLY A 391 -8.60 -11.49 -5.84
CA GLY A 391 -9.64 -11.99 -4.95
C GLY A 391 -11.00 -11.84 -5.61
N HIS A 392 -11.79 -12.92 -5.72
CA HIS A 392 -13.07 -12.88 -6.41
C HIS A 392 -14.00 -11.80 -5.82
N TYR A 393 -14.24 -11.80 -4.51
CA TYR A 393 -15.02 -10.76 -3.82
C TYR A 393 -14.17 -9.87 -2.91
N PHE A 394 -13.22 -10.44 -2.19
CA PHE A 394 -12.46 -9.77 -1.16
C PHE A 394 -10.98 -10.08 -1.28
N ALA A 395 -10.10 -9.22 -0.74
CA ALA A 395 -8.66 -9.41 -0.59
C ALA A 395 -7.90 -10.01 -1.79
N GLY A 396 -7.30 -9.15 -2.61
CA GLY A 396 -6.41 -9.59 -3.69
C GLY A 396 -5.13 -10.21 -3.14
N GLY A 397 -4.46 -9.52 -2.22
CA GLY A 397 -3.25 -10.01 -1.56
C GLY A 397 -3.54 -10.86 -0.32
N ILE A 398 -3.72 -10.19 0.82
CA ILE A 398 -3.85 -10.84 2.14
C ILE A 398 -5.27 -10.65 2.70
N LEU A 399 -5.91 -11.73 3.12
CA LEU A 399 -7.13 -11.70 3.93
C LEU A 399 -6.86 -12.07 5.39
N CYS A 400 -7.30 -11.22 6.33
CA CYS A 400 -7.35 -11.50 7.76
C CYS A 400 -8.80 -11.54 8.24
N THR A 401 -9.23 -12.67 8.81
CA THR A 401 -10.59 -12.84 9.34
C THR A 401 -10.66 -13.66 10.62
N SER A 402 -11.80 -13.64 11.29
CA SER A 402 -12.15 -14.55 12.39
C SER A 402 -11.22 -14.44 13.61
N ASN A 403 -10.95 -13.21 14.09
CA ASN A 403 -10.03 -12.91 15.20
C ASN A 403 -8.54 -13.18 14.91
N SER A 404 -8.14 -13.13 13.65
CA SER A 404 -6.72 -13.20 13.25
C SER A 404 -5.96 -11.91 13.60
N SER A 405 -4.76 -12.04 14.16
CA SER A 405 -3.88 -10.89 14.47
C SER A 405 -2.44 -11.14 13.98
N PRO A 406 -2.23 -11.43 12.68
CA PRO A 406 -0.89 -11.67 12.15
C PRO A 406 0.00 -10.44 12.26
N THR A 407 1.31 -10.67 12.31
CA THR A 407 2.31 -9.63 12.09
C THR A 407 2.75 -9.68 10.64
N ILE A 408 2.60 -8.57 9.92
CA ILE A 408 2.99 -8.42 8.51
C ILE A 408 4.09 -7.37 8.47
N SER A 409 5.33 -7.77 8.20
CA SER A 409 6.49 -6.88 8.29
C SER A 409 7.41 -6.91 7.08
N ASN A 410 7.96 -5.76 6.68
CA ASN A 410 8.92 -5.66 5.57
C ASN A 410 8.40 -6.31 4.26
N CYS A 411 7.09 -6.21 4.01
CA CYS A 411 6.46 -6.81 2.83
C CYS A 411 6.16 -5.76 1.76
N ILE A 412 6.30 -6.13 0.50
CA ILE A 412 5.84 -5.36 -0.66
C ILE A 412 4.55 -6.01 -1.15
N ILE A 413 3.42 -5.33 -1.00
CA ILE A 413 2.10 -5.80 -1.40
C ILE A 413 1.65 -4.91 -2.56
N SER A 414 1.72 -5.43 -3.78
CA SER A 414 1.48 -4.61 -4.96
C SER A 414 0.68 -5.24 -6.08
N HIS A 415 0.01 -4.43 -6.90
CA HIS A 415 -0.73 -4.89 -8.08
C HIS A 415 -1.76 -5.98 -7.79
N ASN A 416 -2.22 -6.10 -6.54
CA ASN A 416 -3.25 -7.05 -6.16
C ASN A 416 -4.63 -6.43 -6.34
N THR A 417 -5.59 -7.24 -6.75
CA THR A 417 -6.92 -6.76 -7.12
C THR A 417 -8.02 -7.54 -6.41
N SER A 418 -9.05 -6.85 -5.92
CA SER A 418 -10.27 -7.49 -5.47
C SER A 418 -11.52 -6.75 -5.97
N TYR A 419 -12.64 -7.47 -6.05
CA TYR A 419 -13.89 -6.87 -6.52
C TYR A 419 -14.50 -5.90 -5.50
N LEU A 420 -14.43 -6.16 -4.19
CA LEU A 420 -15.08 -5.31 -3.17
C LEU A 420 -14.10 -4.62 -2.23
N TRP A 421 -13.41 -5.39 -1.37
CA TRP A 421 -12.63 -4.82 -0.26
C TRP A 421 -11.17 -5.26 -0.29
N GLY A 422 -10.28 -4.30 -0.02
CA GLY A 422 -8.86 -4.55 0.24
C GLY A 422 -8.15 -5.12 -0.97
N GLY A 423 -7.69 -4.31 -1.90
CA GLY A 423 -6.95 -4.82 -3.06
C GLY A 423 -5.66 -5.50 -2.59
N GLY A 424 -4.90 -4.80 -1.75
CA GLY A 424 -3.73 -5.33 -1.08
C GLY A 424 -4.08 -6.20 0.14
N ILE A 425 -4.71 -5.59 1.16
CA ILE A 425 -5.05 -6.27 2.42
C ILE A 425 -6.52 -6.02 2.77
N TYR A 426 -7.24 -7.08 3.14
CA TYR A 426 -8.57 -6.95 3.75
C TYR A 426 -8.60 -7.54 5.16
N ILE A 427 -9.16 -6.78 6.10
CA ILE A 427 -9.16 -7.07 7.53
C ILE A 427 -10.61 -7.01 8.03
N ARG A 428 -11.13 -8.12 8.57
CA ARG A 428 -12.51 -8.19 9.05
C ARG A 428 -12.66 -9.08 10.28
N HIS A 429 -13.78 -8.93 10.98
CA HIS A 429 -14.21 -9.79 12.09
C HIS A 429 -13.22 -9.83 13.24
N ASP A 430 -13.15 -8.70 13.96
CA ASP A 430 -12.42 -8.56 15.20
C ASP A 430 -10.90 -8.86 15.04
N CYS A 431 -10.34 -8.57 13.86
CA CYS A 431 -8.93 -8.77 13.53
C CYS A 431 -8.06 -7.54 13.85
N ASN A 432 -6.86 -7.77 14.39
CA ASN A 432 -5.97 -6.68 14.84
C ASN A 432 -4.51 -6.91 14.41
N PRO A 433 -4.21 -7.03 13.11
CA PRO A 433 -2.84 -7.25 12.64
C PRO A 433 -1.94 -6.04 12.91
N ASN A 434 -0.65 -6.31 13.12
CA ASN A 434 0.41 -5.30 13.10
C ASN A 434 1.05 -5.31 11.70
N ILE A 435 0.96 -4.19 10.98
CA ILE A 435 1.51 -4.00 9.64
C ILE A 435 2.66 -2.99 9.77
N ILE A 436 3.90 -3.43 9.54
CA ILE A 436 5.09 -2.67 9.91
C ILE A 436 6.08 -2.63 8.75
N ASN A 437 6.66 -1.48 8.42
CA ASN A 437 7.69 -1.38 7.38
C ASN A 437 7.22 -1.92 6.01
N CYS A 438 5.93 -1.81 5.69
CA CYS A 438 5.38 -2.40 4.47
C CYS A 438 5.14 -1.34 3.40
N MET A 439 5.31 -1.75 2.14
CA MET A 439 4.86 -1.00 0.98
C MET A 439 3.56 -1.61 0.47
N ILE A 440 2.47 -0.83 0.47
CA ILE A 440 1.17 -1.26 -0.03
C ILE A 440 0.84 -0.37 -1.21
N ILE A 441 1.17 -0.82 -2.42
CA ILE A 441 1.24 0.06 -3.59
C ILE A 441 0.54 -0.49 -4.82
N ASN A 442 -0.05 0.37 -5.65
CA ASN A 442 -0.65 -0.03 -6.93
C ASN A 442 -1.72 -1.14 -6.83
N ASN A 443 -2.34 -1.33 -5.67
CA ASN A 443 -3.41 -2.31 -5.48
C ASN A 443 -4.77 -1.69 -5.82
N ARG A 444 -5.77 -2.53 -6.11
CA ARG A 444 -7.08 -2.06 -6.53
C ARG A 444 -8.24 -2.82 -5.89
N ALA A 445 -9.22 -2.07 -5.42
CA ALA A 445 -10.49 -2.60 -4.95
C ALA A 445 -11.61 -1.56 -5.09
N VAL A 446 -12.84 -1.94 -4.78
CA VAL A 446 -13.93 -0.97 -4.71
C VAL A 446 -13.83 -0.09 -3.45
N TYR A 447 -13.46 -0.68 -2.32
CA TYR A 447 -13.23 -0.01 -1.04
C TYR A 447 -11.86 -0.42 -0.50
N GLY A 448 -11.02 0.56 -0.18
CA GLY A 448 -9.70 0.28 0.40
C GLY A 448 -8.79 -0.37 -0.63
N GLY A 449 -8.43 0.37 -1.69
CA GLY A 449 -7.57 -0.16 -2.76
C GLY A 449 -6.29 -0.79 -2.19
N GLY A 450 -5.62 -0.07 -1.29
CA GLY A 450 -4.53 -0.61 -0.48
C GLY A 450 -5.05 -1.51 0.64
N VAL A 451 -5.78 -0.93 1.60
CA VAL A 451 -6.28 -1.64 2.79
C VAL A 451 -7.78 -1.39 3.02
N GLY A 452 -8.54 -2.48 3.15
CA GLY A 452 -9.93 -2.46 3.62
C GLY A 452 -10.03 -2.97 5.06
N CYS A 453 -10.84 -2.33 5.91
CA CYS A 453 -11.02 -2.71 7.30
C CYS A 453 -12.49 -2.66 7.73
N THR A 454 -13.06 -3.79 8.19
CA THR A 454 -14.45 -3.84 8.64
C THR A 454 -14.65 -4.68 9.91
N ASN A 455 -15.86 -4.62 10.47
CA ASN A 455 -16.37 -5.49 11.54
C ASN A 455 -15.49 -5.47 12.80
N ARG A 456 -15.42 -4.33 13.49
CA ARG A 456 -14.74 -4.12 14.78
C ARG A 456 -13.24 -4.42 14.78
N SER A 457 -12.61 -4.42 13.61
CA SER A 457 -11.18 -4.67 13.45
C SER A 457 -10.35 -3.43 13.80
N LYS A 458 -9.13 -3.63 14.34
CA LYS A 458 -8.26 -2.55 14.84
C LYS A 458 -6.80 -2.77 14.42
N PRO A 459 -6.49 -2.73 13.12
CA PRO A 459 -5.11 -2.88 12.67
C PRO A 459 -4.24 -1.71 13.12
N ARG A 460 -2.96 -2.00 13.35
CA ARG A 460 -1.92 -1.00 13.62
C ARG A 460 -0.96 -0.97 12.44
N ILE A 461 -0.81 0.19 11.81
CA ILE A 461 0.01 0.39 10.61
C ILE A 461 1.09 1.40 10.96
N ILE A 462 2.35 0.98 10.87
CA ILE A 462 3.49 1.74 11.39
C ILE A 462 4.60 1.70 10.35
N ASN A 463 5.23 2.86 10.07
CA ASN A 463 6.35 2.95 9.13
C ASN A 463 5.99 2.35 7.76
N CYS A 464 4.80 2.64 7.24
CA CYS A 464 4.34 2.07 5.97
C CYS A 464 4.21 3.14 4.89
N THR A 465 4.43 2.73 3.63
CA THR A 465 4.16 3.57 2.46
C THR A 465 3.00 2.99 1.68
N ILE A 466 1.87 3.68 1.67
CA ILE A 466 0.62 3.27 1.00
C ILE A 466 0.38 4.22 -0.16
N CYS A 467 0.69 3.81 -1.39
CA CYS A 467 0.70 4.75 -2.52
C CYS A 467 0.10 4.19 -3.81
N ASN A 468 -0.46 5.08 -4.63
CA ASN A 468 -0.99 4.77 -5.97
C ASN A 468 -2.01 3.62 -6.00
N ASN A 469 -2.65 3.31 -4.88
CA ASN A 469 -3.73 2.35 -4.83
C ASN A 469 -5.02 3.00 -5.32
N VAL A 470 -5.89 2.17 -5.90
CA VAL A 470 -7.13 2.62 -6.53
C VAL A 470 -8.32 2.01 -5.79
N GLY A 471 -9.08 2.88 -5.13
CA GLY A 471 -10.37 2.57 -4.52
C GLY A 471 -11.47 3.09 -5.43
N TYR A 472 -12.47 2.30 -5.77
CA TYR A 472 -13.48 2.77 -6.70
C TYR A 472 -14.52 3.73 -6.05
N PHE A 473 -15.04 3.40 -4.87
CA PHE A 473 -16.01 4.22 -4.14
C PHE A 473 -15.40 4.94 -2.93
N GLY A 474 -14.56 4.27 -2.14
CA GLY A 474 -14.03 4.83 -0.89
C GLY A 474 -12.59 4.41 -0.61
N GLY A 475 -11.72 5.36 -0.24
CA GLY A 475 -10.43 5.06 0.35
C GLY A 475 -9.47 4.37 -0.62
N GLY A 476 -8.84 5.11 -1.52
CA GLY A 476 -7.84 4.53 -2.43
C GLY A 476 -6.72 3.85 -1.66
N GLY A 477 -6.16 4.55 -0.68
CA GLY A 477 -5.18 3.98 0.26
C GLY A 477 -5.85 3.10 1.31
N PHE A 478 -6.84 3.65 2.03
CA PHE A 478 -7.49 2.96 3.14
C PHE A 478 -9.01 3.22 3.19
N CYS A 479 -9.81 2.18 3.36
CA CYS A 479 -11.24 2.32 3.68
C CYS A 479 -11.61 1.55 4.96
N SER A 480 -12.35 2.19 5.86
CA SER A 480 -12.78 1.60 7.14
C SER A 480 -14.30 1.66 7.32
N ALA A 481 -14.93 0.60 7.85
CA ALA A 481 -16.37 0.57 8.15
C ALA A 481 -16.73 -0.35 9.34
N ILE A 482 -18.01 -0.36 9.72
CA ILE A 482 -18.63 -1.30 10.68
C ILE A 482 -17.85 -1.37 12.01
N GLU A 483 -17.86 -0.29 12.79
CA GLU A 483 -17.31 -0.22 14.16
C GLU A 483 -15.78 -0.47 14.27
N SER A 484 -15.05 -0.37 13.16
CA SER A 484 -13.61 -0.58 13.14
C SER A 484 -12.85 0.62 13.73
N ASN A 485 -11.65 0.37 14.26
CA ASN A 485 -10.78 1.40 14.86
C ASN A 485 -9.30 1.24 14.47
N PRO A 486 -8.94 1.39 13.19
CA PRO A 486 -7.56 1.39 12.72
C PRO A 486 -6.70 2.55 13.28
N GLN A 487 -5.39 2.30 13.33
CA GLN A 487 -4.37 3.27 13.73
C GLN A 487 -3.25 3.33 12.68
N ILE A 488 -2.86 4.55 12.29
CA ILE A 488 -1.71 4.81 11.42
C ILE A 488 -0.71 5.74 12.13
N ASN A 489 0.57 5.35 12.12
CA ASN A 489 1.69 6.12 12.65
C ASN A 489 2.89 6.08 11.69
N ASN A 490 3.68 7.16 11.65
CA ASN A 490 4.95 7.21 10.91
C ASN A 490 4.83 6.76 9.46
N SER A 491 3.71 7.03 8.78
CA SER A 491 3.41 6.42 7.49
C SER A 491 3.12 7.48 6.43
N ILE A 492 3.29 7.10 5.17
CA ILE A 492 3.01 7.97 4.02
C ILE A 492 1.82 7.41 3.23
N LEU A 493 0.80 8.25 3.01
CA LEU A 493 -0.33 7.97 2.13
C LEU A 493 -0.34 9.01 1.01
N TRP A 494 0.01 8.57 -0.20
CA TRP A 494 0.18 9.50 -1.31
C TRP A 494 -0.18 8.92 -2.68
N GLY A 495 -0.82 9.74 -3.52
CA GLY A 495 -1.10 9.36 -4.90
C GLY A 495 -2.19 8.30 -5.03
N ASN A 496 -2.83 7.92 -3.93
CA ASN A 496 -3.97 7.03 -3.98
C ASN A 496 -5.16 7.74 -4.64
N THR A 497 -6.02 6.98 -5.31
CA THR A 497 -7.15 7.54 -6.04
C THR A 497 -8.43 6.83 -5.67
N SER A 498 -9.46 7.62 -5.39
CA SER A 498 -10.82 7.13 -5.17
C SER A 498 -11.86 8.18 -5.50
N ARG A 499 -13.10 7.76 -5.70
CA ARG A 499 -14.21 8.70 -5.91
C ARG A 499 -14.55 9.48 -4.66
N ILE A 500 -14.37 8.88 -3.49
CA ILE A 500 -14.57 9.50 -2.18
C ILE A 500 -13.38 9.13 -1.29
N GLY A 501 -12.76 10.13 -0.67
CA GLY A 501 -11.58 9.96 0.18
C GLY A 501 -10.42 9.27 -0.54
N ASN A 502 -9.68 10.00 -1.37
CA ASN A 502 -8.57 9.45 -2.17
C ASN A 502 -7.59 8.63 -1.33
N GLU A 503 -7.12 9.21 -0.23
CA GLU A 503 -6.20 8.55 0.68
C GLU A 503 -6.96 7.66 1.68
N ILE A 504 -7.96 8.24 2.37
CA ILE A 504 -8.72 7.56 3.42
C ILE A 504 -10.22 7.88 3.32
N SER A 505 -11.06 6.86 3.49
CA SER A 505 -12.51 7.01 3.67
C SER A 505 -13.04 6.18 4.85
N LEU A 506 -13.91 6.79 5.67
CA LEU A 506 -14.64 6.14 6.77
C LEU A 506 -16.11 6.06 6.40
N VAL A 507 -16.60 4.84 6.22
CA VAL A 507 -17.94 4.56 5.68
C VAL A 507 -18.87 4.04 6.77
N GLU A 508 -20.11 4.51 6.77
CA GLU A 508 -21.18 4.07 7.67
C GLU A 508 -22.13 3.06 7.01
N TRP A 509 -22.36 1.92 7.67
CA TRP A 509 -23.40 0.94 7.30
C TRP A 509 -24.40 0.67 8.44
N GLY A 510 -25.05 1.72 8.95
CA GLY A 510 -26.17 1.62 9.88
C GLY A 510 -26.04 2.53 11.10
N LYS A 511 -27.18 2.80 11.74
CA LYS A 511 -27.36 3.90 12.72
C LYS A 511 -26.52 3.82 14.00
N ASP A 512 -25.90 2.69 14.30
CA ASP A 512 -25.13 2.46 15.54
C ASP A 512 -23.69 1.99 15.30
N GLN A 513 -23.23 1.90 14.04
CA GLN A 513 -21.92 1.35 13.71
C GLN A 513 -20.84 2.45 13.63
N LYS A 514 -20.30 2.85 14.79
CA LYS A 514 -19.35 3.98 14.89
C LYS A 514 -17.92 3.55 14.58
N THR A 515 -17.50 3.70 13.34
CA THR A 515 -16.10 3.54 12.93
C THR A 515 -15.28 4.75 13.40
N SER A 516 -14.08 4.51 13.91
CA SER A 516 -13.11 5.58 14.16
C SER A 516 -11.78 5.31 13.48
N PHE A 517 -10.97 6.34 13.29
CA PHE A 517 -9.63 6.21 12.74
C PHE A 517 -8.69 7.15 13.47
N SER A 518 -7.57 6.65 13.98
CA SER A 518 -6.53 7.48 14.60
C SER A 518 -5.28 7.58 13.73
N ILE A 519 -4.77 8.80 13.57
CA ILE A 519 -3.62 9.09 12.70
C ILE A 519 -2.69 10.08 13.43
N SER A 520 -1.40 9.77 13.53
CA SER A 520 -0.38 10.70 14.04
C SER A 520 0.94 10.53 13.29
N TYR A 521 1.78 11.57 13.26
CA TYR A 521 3.13 11.52 12.66
C TYR A 521 3.14 10.90 11.25
N SER A 522 2.16 11.24 10.42
CA SER A 522 2.01 10.66 9.09
C SER A 522 1.80 11.73 8.04
N ASP A 523 2.31 11.49 6.83
CA ASP A 523 2.14 12.37 5.69
C ASP A 523 0.98 11.87 4.83
N ILE A 524 -0.07 12.69 4.72
CA ILE A 524 -1.31 12.33 4.04
C ILE A 524 -1.66 13.44 3.07
N ARG A 525 -1.71 13.08 1.77
CA ARG A 525 -2.06 14.02 0.72
C ARG A 525 -3.43 14.67 0.93
N GLY A 526 -3.46 16.00 0.91
CA GLY A 526 -4.65 16.81 1.16
C GLY A 526 -5.01 16.95 2.65
N GLY A 527 -4.20 16.37 3.54
CA GLY A 527 -4.29 16.50 4.98
C GLY A 527 -5.63 16.05 5.56
N LYS A 528 -5.95 16.59 6.74
CA LYS A 528 -7.17 16.24 7.48
C LYS A 528 -8.45 16.43 6.67
N GLU A 529 -8.51 17.47 5.84
CA GLU A 529 -9.71 17.85 5.10
C GLU A 529 -10.00 16.93 3.91
N ALA A 530 -9.00 16.21 3.39
CA ALA A 530 -9.16 15.25 2.30
C ALA A 530 -9.59 13.85 2.78
N VAL A 531 -9.55 13.60 4.08
CA VAL A 531 -10.10 12.37 4.66
C VAL A 531 -11.61 12.45 4.61
N ASP A 532 -12.21 11.48 3.92
CA ASP A 532 -13.67 11.36 3.88
C ASP A 532 -14.18 10.68 5.14
N VAL A 533 -15.13 11.32 5.81
CA VAL A 533 -15.67 10.88 7.10
C VAL A 533 -17.20 10.98 7.05
N ASP A 534 -17.86 9.83 6.98
CA ASP A 534 -19.32 9.77 7.11
C ASP A 534 -19.79 10.28 8.48
N TYR A 535 -21.04 10.77 8.55
CA TYR A 535 -21.55 11.58 9.66
C TYR A 535 -21.52 10.91 11.05
N ASN A 536 -21.55 9.58 11.14
CA ASN A 536 -21.41 8.84 12.41
C ASN A 536 -20.00 8.30 12.68
N CYS A 537 -19.06 8.50 11.75
CA CYS A 537 -17.67 8.11 11.90
C CYS A 537 -16.87 9.18 12.63
N LYS A 538 -15.74 8.79 13.25
CA LYS A 538 -14.87 9.70 14.00
C LYS A 538 -13.43 9.62 13.53
N LEU A 539 -12.93 10.72 12.97
CA LEU A 539 -11.50 10.89 12.72
C LEU A 539 -10.81 11.51 13.94
N ASN A 540 -9.87 10.78 14.54
CA ASN A 540 -8.95 11.27 15.57
C ASN A 540 -7.64 11.71 14.88
N TRP A 541 -7.58 12.98 14.48
CA TRP A 541 -6.38 13.56 13.89
C TRP A 541 -5.41 14.01 14.98
N GLY A 542 -4.39 13.20 15.25
CA GLY A 542 -3.35 13.48 16.22
C GLY A 542 -2.32 14.51 15.74
N VAL A 543 -1.28 14.68 16.54
CA VAL A 543 -0.16 15.61 16.27
C VAL A 543 0.83 15.01 15.26
N GLY A 544 1.71 15.86 14.72
CA GLY A 544 2.80 15.45 13.84
C GLY A 544 2.38 15.07 12.41
N ASN A 545 1.09 15.08 12.08
CA ASN A 545 0.64 14.81 10.72
C ASN A 545 0.95 16.00 9.80
N ILE A 546 1.43 15.70 8.60
CA ILE A 546 1.78 16.68 7.57
C ILE A 546 0.99 16.40 6.28
N ASP A 547 0.94 17.40 5.41
CA ASP A 547 0.40 17.32 4.05
C ASP A 547 1.36 18.09 3.15
N THR A 548 2.43 17.44 2.75
CA THR A 548 3.43 18.03 1.86
C THR A 548 3.96 16.91 0.98
N TYR A 549 4.36 17.22 -0.25
CA TYR A 549 4.84 16.16 -1.14
C TYR A 549 6.03 15.41 -0.50
N PRO A 550 6.01 14.07 -0.40
CA PRO A 550 7.09 13.31 0.24
C PRO A 550 8.44 13.37 -0.47
N HIS A 551 8.51 13.98 -1.66
CA HIS A 551 9.70 14.00 -2.51
C HIS A 551 10.24 12.58 -2.81
N PHE A 552 9.34 11.71 -3.29
CA PHE A 552 9.72 10.37 -3.72
C PHE A 552 10.71 10.37 -4.88
N ALA A 553 11.46 9.28 -5.00
CA ALA A 553 12.42 9.10 -6.06
C ALA A 553 11.77 8.99 -7.44
N PHE A 554 10.75 8.16 -7.61
CA PHE A 554 9.97 8.11 -8.85
C PHE A 554 8.53 7.70 -8.55
N ASP A 555 7.68 7.69 -9.57
CA ASP A 555 6.28 7.28 -9.45
C ASP A 555 6.10 5.83 -8.93
N ASN A 556 7.14 4.98 -9.01
CA ASN A 556 7.17 3.62 -8.45
C ASN A 556 8.42 3.33 -7.61
N ASP A 557 9.20 4.36 -7.29
CA ASP A 557 10.33 4.27 -6.36
C ASP A 557 10.06 5.24 -5.20
N TYR A 558 9.62 4.67 -4.09
CA TYR A 558 9.07 5.43 -2.97
C TYR A 558 10.12 5.76 -1.90
N HIS A 559 11.41 5.64 -2.22
CA HIS A 559 12.46 6.24 -1.40
C HIS A 559 12.23 7.75 -1.32
N ILE A 560 12.28 8.30 -0.10
CA ILE A 560 12.25 9.74 0.12
C ILE A 560 13.63 10.34 -0.16
N ARG A 561 13.67 11.54 -0.73
CA ARG A 561 14.91 12.24 -1.10
C ARG A 561 15.30 13.30 -0.08
N GLY A 562 16.57 13.72 -0.13
CA GLY A 562 17.07 14.84 0.66
C GLY A 562 16.20 16.10 0.47
N GLY A 563 15.83 16.72 1.60
CA GLY A 563 14.88 17.84 1.64
C GLY A 563 13.40 17.42 1.66
N SER A 564 13.10 16.13 1.70
CA SER A 564 11.75 15.63 1.99
C SER A 564 11.28 16.10 3.38
N PRO A 565 10.01 16.50 3.53
CA PRO A 565 9.42 16.82 4.84
C PRO A 565 9.20 15.58 5.72
N CYS A 566 9.35 14.37 5.16
CA CYS A 566 9.20 13.11 5.88
C CYS A 566 10.47 12.70 6.64
N ILE A 567 11.60 13.35 6.35
CA ILE A 567 12.88 13.09 7.00
C ILE A 567 12.85 13.64 8.43
N ASP A 568 13.28 12.84 9.40
CA ASP A 568 13.37 13.15 10.84
C ASP A 568 12.05 13.70 11.43
N ALA A 569 10.92 13.21 10.92
CA ALA A 569 9.60 13.75 11.19
C ALA A 569 8.65 12.78 11.93
N GLY A 570 9.04 11.51 12.09
CA GLY A 570 8.25 10.48 12.76
C GLY A 570 8.30 10.50 14.30
N ASP A 571 7.64 9.53 14.93
CA ASP A 571 7.65 9.30 16.38
C ASP A 571 8.38 7.99 16.71
N ASN A 572 9.57 8.09 17.30
CA ASN A 572 10.38 6.94 17.72
C ASN A 572 9.63 6.03 18.71
N LEU A 573 8.71 6.58 19.50
CA LEU A 573 7.95 5.81 20.49
C LEU A 573 6.83 4.98 19.84
N ALA A 574 6.43 5.31 18.61
CA ALA A 574 5.48 4.53 17.85
C ALA A 574 6.12 3.30 17.19
N VAL A 575 7.44 3.29 17.00
CA VAL A 575 8.20 2.16 16.44
C VAL A 575 8.18 0.99 17.43
N PRO A 576 7.64 -0.20 17.07
CA PRO A 576 7.59 -1.33 17.98
C PRO A 576 8.98 -1.83 18.38
N ALA A 577 9.10 -2.30 19.63
CA ALA A 577 10.34 -2.91 20.11
C ALA A 577 10.76 -4.10 19.20
N GLY A 578 12.05 -4.12 18.80
CA GLY A 578 12.59 -5.12 17.87
C GLY A 578 12.63 -4.68 16.40
N VAL A 579 11.96 -3.58 16.03
CA VAL A 579 12.03 -3.00 14.68
C VAL A 579 13.23 -2.07 14.59
N ALA A 580 14.43 -2.65 14.52
CA ALA A 580 15.68 -1.88 14.44
C ALA A 580 16.02 -1.43 13.02
N ARG A 581 15.38 -2.06 12.03
CA ARG A 581 15.72 -1.90 10.63
C ARG A 581 14.53 -1.62 9.74
N ASP A 582 14.90 -1.06 8.63
CA ASP A 582 14.11 -0.56 7.54
C ASP A 582 13.75 -1.68 6.54
N ILE A 583 12.90 -1.43 5.53
CA ILE A 583 12.46 -2.47 4.58
C ILE A 583 13.64 -3.05 3.77
N GLU A 584 14.73 -2.31 3.62
CA GLU A 584 15.98 -2.74 2.97
C GLU A 584 17.07 -3.11 3.98
N GLY A 585 16.74 -3.15 5.27
CA GLY A 585 17.67 -3.48 6.32
C GLY A 585 18.56 -2.32 6.78
N ILE A 586 18.29 -1.08 6.41
CA ILE A 586 18.97 0.10 6.95
C ILE A 586 18.57 0.31 8.43
N GLY A 587 19.35 1.02 9.26
CA GLY A 587 18.92 1.33 10.63
C GLY A 587 17.76 2.34 10.65
N ARG A 588 16.75 2.14 11.50
CA ARG A 588 15.51 2.97 11.56
C ARG A 588 15.59 4.29 12.31
N PHE A 589 16.77 4.65 12.79
CA PHE A 589 16.98 5.89 13.51
C PHE A 589 18.27 6.50 12.96
N TYR A 590 18.18 7.05 11.75
CA TYR A 590 19.29 7.66 11.05
C TYR A 590 19.04 9.17 10.86
N ASP A 591 19.85 9.98 11.52
CA ASP A 591 19.71 11.45 11.54
C ASP A 591 20.23 12.09 10.25
N ASP A 592 19.47 13.03 9.65
CA ASP A 592 20.02 13.97 8.67
C ASP A 592 20.47 15.27 9.36
N PRO A 593 21.79 15.49 9.56
CA PRO A 593 22.29 16.67 10.26
C PRO A 593 22.03 17.99 9.50
N CYS A 594 21.53 17.92 8.26
CA CYS A 594 21.19 19.08 7.46
C CYS A 594 19.72 19.52 7.62
N MET A 595 18.88 18.69 8.23
CA MET A 595 17.48 18.97 8.49
C MET A 595 17.28 19.26 9.99
N VAL A 596 16.14 19.87 10.32
CA VAL A 596 15.75 20.08 11.72
C VAL A 596 14.72 19.03 12.05
N ASP A 597 14.98 18.23 13.07
CA ASP A 597 14.04 17.24 13.58
C ASP A 597 12.70 17.90 13.90
N THR A 598 11.64 17.41 13.26
CA THR A 598 10.27 17.85 13.54
C THR A 598 9.46 16.79 14.26
N GLY A 599 9.98 15.56 14.32
CA GLY A 599 9.37 14.42 15.00
C GLY A 599 9.74 14.30 16.49
N ILE A 600 9.46 13.14 17.07
CA ILE A 600 9.78 12.81 18.46
C ILE A 600 10.89 11.76 18.49
N SER A 601 12.06 12.15 19.02
CA SER A 601 13.20 11.25 19.19
C SER A 601 13.08 10.28 20.38
N GLY A 602 12.18 10.54 21.32
CA GLY A 602 12.09 9.84 22.61
C GLY A 602 13.19 10.22 23.62
N VAL A 603 14.38 10.58 23.15
CA VAL A 603 15.54 11.04 23.94
C VAL A 603 16.18 12.26 23.25
N LEU A 604 16.42 13.36 23.99
CA LEU A 604 16.91 14.61 23.39
C LEU A 604 18.27 14.40 22.69
N GLY A 605 18.37 14.83 21.42
CA GLY A 605 19.61 14.73 20.62
C GLY A 605 19.89 13.35 20.03
N LYS A 606 18.86 12.52 19.85
CA LYS A 606 18.92 11.24 19.13
C LYS A 606 18.16 11.35 17.81
N ALA A 607 18.65 10.63 16.81
CA ALA A 607 18.04 10.49 15.49
C ALA A 607 16.55 10.19 15.57
N VAL A 608 15.77 10.80 14.69
CA VAL A 608 14.33 10.61 14.59
C VAL A 608 14.03 9.69 13.41
N VAL A 609 13.05 8.80 13.57
CA VAL A 609 12.61 7.91 12.49
C VAL A 609 11.93 8.70 11.38
N ASP A 610 12.17 8.31 10.14
CA ASP A 610 11.47 8.88 9.01
C ASP A 610 10.03 8.37 8.90
N MET A 611 9.16 9.15 8.27
CA MET A 611 7.84 8.63 7.90
C MET A 611 7.96 7.72 6.68
N GLY A 612 7.27 6.59 6.72
CA GLY A 612 7.15 5.64 5.60
C GLY A 612 7.96 4.36 5.79
N ALA A 613 7.98 3.54 4.73
CA ALA A 613 8.67 2.25 4.72
C ALA A 613 10.19 2.35 4.54
N TYR A 614 10.73 3.52 4.22
CA TYR A 614 12.15 3.73 3.98
C TYR A 614 12.73 4.70 5.00
N GLU A 615 13.95 4.43 5.43
CA GLU A 615 14.80 5.40 6.13
C GLU A 615 15.69 6.09 5.08
N TYR A 616 15.71 7.42 5.10
CA TYR A 616 16.64 8.21 4.34
C TYR A 616 18.05 8.03 4.87
N VAL A 617 18.99 7.95 3.93
CA VAL A 617 20.41 7.95 4.24
C VAL A 617 21.11 8.97 3.34
N PRO A 618 22.05 9.78 3.89
CA PRO A 618 22.74 10.83 3.15
C PRO A 618 23.79 10.27 2.18
N GLU A 619 24.04 8.96 2.16
CA GLU A 619 24.87 8.34 1.15
C GLU A 619 24.28 8.51 -0.25
N LYS A 620 25.18 8.66 -1.22
CA LYS A 620 24.79 8.75 -2.62
C LYS A 620 24.11 7.45 -3.04
N ARG A 621 22.92 7.55 -3.64
CA ARG A 621 22.12 6.42 -4.06
C ARG A 621 21.51 6.66 -5.44
N MET A 622 21.53 5.64 -6.28
CA MET A 622 20.92 5.67 -7.60
C MET A 622 19.47 5.17 -7.53
N ALA A 623 18.62 5.75 -8.34
CA ALA A 623 17.32 5.22 -8.68
C ALA A 623 17.22 5.06 -10.20
N VAL A 624 16.63 3.97 -10.66
CA VAL A 624 16.43 3.68 -12.09
C VAL A 624 15.01 3.14 -12.30
N PHE A 625 14.28 3.69 -13.28
CA PHE A 625 12.92 3.25 -13.60
C PHE A 625 12.60 3.36 -15.11
N PRO A 626 11.92 2.37 -15.72
CA PRO A 626 11.53 1.09 -15.15
C PRO A 626 12.72 0.11 -15.06
N ILE A 627 12.64 -0.85 -14.15
CA ILE A 627 13.66 -1.91 -13.97
C ILE A 627 13.50 -3.07 -14.96
N ARG A 628 12.37 -3.11 -15.69
CA ARG A 628 12.11 -4.03 -16.80
C ARG A 628 11.49 -3.25 -17.96
N LEU A 629 11.96 -3.50 -19.18
CA LEU A 629 11.43 -2.97 -20.43
C LEU A 629 11.18 -4.12 -21.40
N GLU A 630 9.99 -4.20 -21.96
CA GLU A 630 9.59 -5.26 -22.89
C GLU A 630 9.18 -4.66 -24.23
N PHE A 631 9.76 -5.14 -25.32
CA PHE A 631 9.45 -4.73 -26.68
C PHE A 631 8.86 -5.91 -27.44
N PHE A 632 7.81 -5.68 -28.21
CA PHE A 632 7.17 -6.69 -29.06
C PHE A 632 7.25 -6.25 -30.51
N ALA A 633 7.71 -7.13 -31.40
CA ALA A 633 7.76 -6.84 -32.83
C ALA A 633 7.64 -8.11 -33.67
N ASP A 634 7.15 -7.99 -34.90
CA ASP A 634 7.13 -9.12 -35.83
C ASP A 634 8.49 -9.31 -36.51
N GLN A 635 8.78 -10.56 -36.89
CA GLN A 635 9.79 -10.83 -37.90
C GLN A 635 9.46 -10.07 -39.20
N ASP A 636 10.43 -9.24 -39.63
CA ASP A 636 10.33 -8.33 -40.78
C ASP A 636 9.19 -7.29 -40.70
N GLY A 637 8.68 -7.04 -39.49
CA GLY A 637 7.64 -6.04 -39.21
C GLY A 637 8.16 -4.62 -39.00
N PRO A 638 7.24 -3.67 -38.70
CA PRO A 638 7.64 -2.35 -38.24
C PRO A 638 8.44 -2.43 -36.94
N LYS A 639 9.32 -1.46 -36.72
CA LYS A 639 10.08 -1.35 -35.46
C LYS A 639 9.11 -1.03 -34.32
N PRO A 640 9.32 -1.59 -33.12
CA PRO A 640 8.50 -1.27 -31.96
C PRO A 640 8.71 0.19 -31.56
N GLN A 641 7.75 0.74 -30.80
CA GLN A 641 7.84 2.10 -30.29
C GLN A 641 9.06 2.25 -29.36
N ASP A 642 9.73 3.40 -29.45
CA ASP A 642 10.83 3.76 -28.54
C ASP A 642 10.30 3.79 -27.09
N GLN A 643 11.07 3.23 -26.14
CA GLN A 643 10.76 3.31 -24.72
C GLN A 643 11.82 4.15 -24.00
N THR A 644 11.53 4.55 -22.77
CA THR A 644 12.39 5.45 -21.98
C THR A 644 12.74 4.86 -20.65
N LEU A 645 14.00 5.06 -20.25
CA LEU A 645 14.55 4.77 -18.94
C LEU A 645 14.87 6.08 -18.23
N SER A 646 14.38 6.25 -17.02
CA SER A 646 14.63 7.38 -16.14
C SER A 646 15.71 7.01 -15.12
N ILE A 647 16.70 7.88 -14.93
CA ILE A 647 17.81 7.70 -13.99
C ILE A 647 17.92 8.95 -13.12
N ASP A 648 17.99 8.77 -11.81
CA ASP A 648 18.02 9.89 -10.86
C ASP A 648 18.74 9.55 -9.55
N SER A 649 19.15 10.59 -8.81
CA SER A 649 19.75 10.49 -7.47
C SER A 649 18.66 10.40 -6.41
N ALA A 650 18.57 9.26 -5.72
CA ALA A 650 17.66 9.08 -4.59
C ALA A 650 18.29 9.51 -3.24
N GLY A 651 19.63 9.53 -3.15
CA GLY A 651 20.37 9.98 -1.97
C GLY A 651 21.01 11.36 -2.15
N ALA A 652 21.82 11.81 -1.18
CA ALA A 652 22.44 13.14 -1.24
C ALA A 652 23.48 13.25 -2.38
N GLY A 653 23.53 14.42 -3.02
CA GLY A 653 24.51 14.77 -4.05
C GLY A 653 24.09 14.41 -5.49
N SER A 654 24.98 14.66 -6.45
CA SER A 654 24.70 14.46 -7.89
C SER A 654 25.29 13.16 -8.44
N LEU A 655 24.51 12.37 -9.18
CA LEU A 655 24.98 11.19 -9.91
C LEU A 655 25.77 11.56 -11.17
N GLN A 656 26.83 10.80 -11.45
CA GLN A 656 27.51 10.69 -12.72
C GLN A 656 27.34 9.24 -13.20
N TRP A 657 26.24 9.00 -13.91
CA TRP A 657 25.85 7.66 -14.30
C TRP A 657 26.41 7.27 -15.67
N LEU A 658 26.69 5.98 -15.83
CA LEU A 658 27.15 5.33 -17.04
C LEU A 658 26.29 4.09 -17.28
N ILE A 659 25.70 3.97 -18.46
CA ILE A 659 25.06 2.74 -18.92
C ILE A 659 26.11 1.95 -19.71
N SER A 660 26.52 0.81 -19.16
CA SER A 660 27.55 -0.04 -19.74
C SER A 660 26.95 -1.34 -20.25
N GLU A 661 26.19 -1.29 -21.35
CA GLU A 661 25.89 -2.44 -22.23
C GLU A 661 25.04 -1.94 -23.44
N ASN A 662 25.33 -2.46 -24.63
CA ASN A 662 24.50 -2.35 -25.84
C ASN A 662 24.64 -3.70 -26.56
N CYS A 663 23.53 -4.39 -26.79
CA CYS A 663 23.49 -5.49 -27.75
C CYS A 663 23.26 -4.94 -29.17
N SER A 664 23.41 -5.77 -30.20
CA SER A 664 23.30 -5.30 -31.59
C SER A 664 21.90 -4.81 -31.99
N TRP A 665 20.87 -5.25 -31.26
CA TRP A 665 19.46 -4.91 -31.51
C TRP A 665 18.90 -3.83 -30.59
N LEU A 666 19.65 -3.36 -29.58
CA LEU A 666 19.21 -2.33 -28.64
C LEU A 666 20.19 -1.17 -28.64
N LYS A 667 19.68 0.05 -28.80
CA LYS A 667 20.47 1.28 -28.72
C LYS A 667 19.90 2.20 -27.65
N VAL A 668 20.73 2.53 -26.67
CA VAL A 668 20.40 3.49 -25.61
C VAL A 668 21.04 4.86 -25.90
N THR A 669 20.30 5.95 -25.72
CA THR A 669 20.83 7.32 -25.89
C THR A 669 20.20 8.32 -24.91
N PRO A 670 20.99 9.08 -24.12
CA PRO A 670 22.45 9.00 -23.99
C PRO A 670 22.91 7.80 -23.12
N MET A 671 24.14 7.32 -23.31
CA MET A 671 24.73 6.22 -22.50
C MET A 671 25.44 6.70 -21.22
N LYS A 672 25.55 8.01 -21.02
CA LYS A 672 26.12 8.59 -19.80
C LYS A 672 25.50 9.95 -19.57
N GLY A 673 25.41 10.35 -18.31
CA GLY A 673 24.82 11.63 -17.95
C GLY A 673 25.13 12.03 -16.52
N ARG A 674 24.51 13.13 -16.12
CA ARG A 674 24.55 13.64 -14.75
C ARG A 674 23.13 13.95 -14.32
N SER A 675 22.73 13.48 -13.14
CA SER A 675 21.50 13.91 -12.45
C SER A 675 21.92 14.66 -11.18
N ASN A 676 21.27 15.79 -10.87
CA ASN A 676 21.44 16.51 -9.60
C ASN A 676 20.20 16.40 -8.69
N GLY A 677 19.42 15.31 -8.83
CA GLY A 677 18.14 15.13 -8.16
C GLY A 677 16.93 15.41 -9.07
N GLU A 678 17.17 15.56 -10.38
CA GLU A 678 16.14 15.58 -11.41
C GLU A 678 16.17 14.31 -12.27
N PRO A 679 15.01 13.73 -12.62
CA PRO A 679 14.95 12.56 -13.50
C PRO A 679 15.59 12.86 -14.86
N VAL A 680 16.61 12.09 -15.25
CA VAL A 680 17.23 12.19 -16.58
C VAL A 680 16.81 11.00 -17.43
N ILE A 681 16.31 11.29 -18.63
CA ILE A 681 15.77 10.27 -19.55
C ILE A 681 16.85 9.77 -20.51
N ALA A 682 16.99 8.44 -20.59
CA ALA A 682 17.65 7.72 -21.66
C ALA A 682 16.59 7.02 -22.53
N THR A 683 16.64 7.23 -23.85
CA THR A 683 15.72 6.57 -24.80
C THR A 683 16.33 5.27 -25.29
N LEU A 684 15.55 4.20 -25.26
CA LEU A 684 15.86 2.88 -25.79
C LEU A 684 15.15 2.71 -27.13
N LYS A 685 15.93 2.40 -28.16
CA LYS A 685 15.44 2.09 -29.50
C LYS A 685 15.85 0.69 -29.89
N VAL A 686 14.90 -0.09 -30.40
CA VAL A 686 15.17 -1.44 -30.90
C VAL A 686 15.36 -1.42 -32.42
N ASP A 687 16.35 -2.17 -32.90
CA ASP A 687 16.51 -2.51 -34.30
C ASP A 687 16.24 -3.99 -34.53
N THR A 688 15.10 -4.28 -35.16
CA THR A 688 14.63 -5.64 -35.47
C THR A 688 15.18 -6.18 -36.79
N SER A 689 15.98 -5.38 -37.52
CA SER A 689 16.44 -5.72 -38.88
C SER A 689 17.26 -7.02 -38.90
N GLY A 690 16.73 -8.05 -39.55
CA GLY A 690 17.41 -9.35 -39.70
C GLY A 690 17.36 -10.25 -38.46
N LEU A 691 16.60 -9.88 -37.42
CA LEU A 691 16.30 -10.79 -36.32
C LEU A 691 15.29 -11.85 -36.78
N ILE A 692 15.45 -13.07 -36.29
CA ILE A 692 14.50 -14.16 -36.50
C ILE A 692 13.55 -14.22 -35.29
N HIS A 693 12.44 -14.94 -35.40
CA HIS A 693 11.54 -15.10 -34.26
C HIS A 693 12.24 -15.70 -33.03
N GLY A 694 11.85 -15.22 -31.84
CA GLY A 694 12.38 -15.65 -30.56
C GLY A 694 12.55 -14.51 -29.55
N ASP A 695 12.95 -14.89 -28.34
CA ASP A 695 13.18 -13.98 -27.22
C ASP A 695 14.63 -13.48 -27.22
N TYR A 696 14.79 -12.17 -27.17
CA TYR A 696 16.08 -11.50 -27.09
C TYR A 696 16.17 -10.76 -25.75
N ASN A 697 17.04 -11.24 -24.87
CA ASN A 697 17.25 -10.63 -23.55
C ASN A 697 18.55 -9.82 -23.54
N SER A 698 18.52 -8.66 -22.89
CA SER A 698 19.70 -7.85 -22.59
C SER A 698 19.56 -7.32 -21.17
N GLU A 699 20.68 -7.17 -20.50
CA GLU A 699 20.77 -6.42 -19.25
C GLU A 699 21.36 -5.05 -19.57
N LEU A 700 20.87 -4.00 -18.93
CA LEU A 700 21.53 -2.70 -18.92
C LEU A 700 22.06 -2.47 -17.52
N LYS A 701 23.37 -2.28 -17.40
CA LYS A 701 24.01 -1.92 -16.14
C LYS A 701 24.20 -0.42 -16.05
N ILE A 702 23.60 0.19 -15.05
CA ILE A 702 23.70 1.62 -14.77
C ILE A 702 24.60 1.78 -13.55
N SER A 703 25.77 2.38 -13.75
CA SER A 703 26.79 2.52 -12.72
C SER A 703 27.06 3.98 -12.40
N ASP A 704 27.28 4.27 -11.13
CA ASP A 704 27.88 5.50 -10.62
C ASP A 704 29.08 5.14 -9.74
N PRO A 705 30.19 5.91 -9.77
CA PRO A 705 31.39 5.58 -9.00
C PRO A 705 31.23 5.58 -7.47
N CYS A 706 30.21 6.26 -6.95
CA CYS A 706 30.05 6.50 -5.52
C CYS A 706 28.67 6.14 -4.97
N ALA A 707 27.73 5.70 -5.82
CA ALA A 707 26.41 5.29 -5.34
C ALA A 707 26.49 3.91 -4.66
N ILE A 708 25.88 3.79 -3.48
CA ILE A 708 25.95 2.57 -2.64
C ILE A 708 25.31 1.34 -3.28
N ASN A 709 24.35 1.56 -4.19
CA ASN A 709 23.61 0.54 -4.92
C ASN A 709 24.01 0.46 -6.40
N SER A 710 25.27 0.80 -6.69
CA SER A 710 25.86 0.71 -8.03
C SER A 710 26.62 -0.61 -8.23
N PRO A 711 26.45 -1.32 -9.37
CA PRO A 711 25.55 -0.99 -10.48
C PRO A 711 24.10 -1.42 -10.20
N GLN A 712 23.14 -0.64 -10.73
CA GLN A 712 21.77 -1.13 -10.90
C GLN A 712 21.62 -1.84 -12.25
N THR A 713 20.70 -2.80 -12.32
CA THR A 713 20.43 -3.60 -13.53
C THR A 713 19.00 -3.39 -14.00
N VAL A 714 18.83 -3.11 -15.29
CA VAL A 714 17.52 -3.05 -15.96
C VAL A 714 17.43 -4.20 -16.96
N GLN A 715 16.40 -5.02 -16.83
CA GLN A 715 16.13 -6.12 -17.75
C GLN A 715 15.43 -5.58 -19.00
N VAL A 716 15.95 -5.88 -20.17
CA VAL A 716 15.35 -5.50 -21.46
C VAL A 716 15.07 -6.77 -22.26
N LYS A 717 13.80 -7.02 -22.55
CA LYS A 717 13.36 -8.15 -23.35
C LYS A 717 12.74 -7.67 -24.65
N LEU A 718 13.13 -8.29 -25.76
CA LEU A 718 12.52 -8.10 -27.06
C LEU A 718 11.96 -9.43 -27.54
N TYR A 719 10.66 -9.47 -27.75
CA TYR A 719 9.94 -10.58 -28.36
C TYR A 719 9.85 -10.34 -29.86
N ILE A 720 10.49 -11.21 -30.66
CA ILE A 720 10.24 -11.26 -32.10
C ILE A 720 9.23 -12.35 -32.39
N GLY A 721 8.00 -11.95 -32.64
CA GLY A 721 6.90 -12.85 -32.96
C GLY A 721 7.03 -13.47 -34.35
N LYS A 722 6.53 -14.71 -34.48
CA LYS A 722 6.30 -15.35 -35.77
C LYS A 722 4.93 -14.95 -36.32
N LYS A 723 4.76 -15.10 -37.63
CA LYS A 723 3.46 -14.95 -38.29
C LYS A 723 2.75 -16.29 -38.33
N LEU A 724 1.58 -16.35 -37.71
CA LEU A 724 0.66 -17.49 -37.77
C LEU A 724 -0.46 -17.14 -38.75
N TYR A 725 -0.80 -18.07 -39.63
CA TYR A 725 -1.86 -17.86 -40.61
C TYR A 725 -3.07 -18.70 -40.23
N VAL A 726 -4.26 -18.09 -40.17
CA VAL A 726 -5.52 -18.83 -39.98
C VAL A 726 -5.91 -19.53 -41.30
N THR A 727 -5.15 -20.58 -41.57
CA THR A 727 -5.22 -21.54 -42.68
C THR A 727 -4.62 -22.85 -42.15
N SER A 728 -4.51 -23.93 -42.95
CA SER A 728 -3.83 -25.15 -42.47
C SER A 728 -2.42 -24.84 -41.91
N PRO A 729 -2.09 -25.22 -40.65
CA PRO A 729 -2.81 -26.15 -39.77
C PRO A 729 -3.87 -25.53 -38.82
N TYR A 730 -3.93 -24.22 -38.65
CA TYR A 730 -4.86 -23.51 -37.76
C TYR A 730 -6.16 -23.13 -38.47
N LEU A 731 -7.18 -23.98 -38.33
CA LEU A 731 -8.45 -23.82 -39.06
C LEU A 731 -9.38 -22.75 -38.44
N THR A 732 -9.09 -22.25 -37.24
CA THR A 732 -9.89 -21.23 -36.55
C THR A 732 -8.99 -20.15 -35.94
N ILE A 733 -9.57 -18.97 -35.70
CA ILE A 733 -8.85 -17.83 -35.11
C ILE A 733 -8.35 -18.20 -33.70
N GLN A 734 -9.20 -18.81 -32.87
CA GLN A 734 -8.81 -19.23 -31.53
C GLN A 734 -7.72 -20.31 -31.56
N ALA A 735 -7.74 -21.24 -32.52
CA ALA A 735 -6.68 -22.24 -32.62
C ALA A 735 -5.30 -21.63 -32.94
N ALA A 736 -5.28 -20.56 -33.75
CA ALA A 736 -4.05 -19.81 -34.01
C ALA A 736 -3.60 -19.04 -32.76
N ILE A 737 -4.51 -18.39 -32.04
CA ILE A 737 -4.22 -17.69 -30.78
C ILE A 737 -3.71 -18.67 -29.70
N ASP A 738 -4.31 -19.85 -29.60
CA ASP A 738 -3.92 -20.87 -28.63
C ASP A 738 -2.48 -21.35 -28.87
N ALA A 739 -2.07 -21.42 -30.14
CA ALA A 739 -0.71 -21.79 -30.56
C ALA A 739 0.28 -20.61 -30.61
N ALA A 740 -0.19 -19.38 -30.43
CA ALA A 740 0.63 -18.18 -30.45
C ALA A 740 1.39 -18.00 -29.14
N ASP A 741 2.62 -17.53 -29.25
CA ASP A 741 3.43 -17.07 -28.13
C ASP A 741 3.34 -15.53 -28.02
N GLU A 742 3.81 -14.97 -26.91
CA GLU A 742 3.88 -13.51 -26.72
C GLU A 742 4.58 -12.81 -27.89
N GLY A 743 4.00 -11.71 -28.38
CA GLY A 743 4.52 -10.95 -29.53
C GLY A 743 4.18 -11.50 -30.91
N ASP A 744 3.57 -12.68 -31.03
CA ASP A 744 3.18 -13.25 -32.31
C ASP A 744 2.10 -12.42 -33.03
N THR A 745 2.13 -12.49 -34.37
CA THR A 745 1.07 -11.95 -35.22
C THR A 745 0.27 -13.05 -35.88
N ILE A 746 -1.03 -13.05 -35.62
CA ILE A 746 -2.03 -13.89 -36.26
C ILE A 746 -2.61 -13.12 -37.45
N ILE A 747 -2.33 -13.62 -38.66
CA ILE A 747 -2.88 -13.12 -39.92
C ILE A 747 -4.06 -13.98 -40.31
N VAL A 748 -5.24 -13.36 -40.33
CA VAL A 748 -6.50 -14.01 -40.70
C VAL A 748 -6.80 -13.73 -42.16
N ALA A 749 -6.83 -14.78 -42.98
CA ALA A 749 -7.10 -14.68 -44.41
C ALA A 749 -8.52 -14.18 -44.69
N ASP A 750 -8.77 -13.66 -45.89
CA ASP A 750 -10.11 -13.21 -46.28
C ASP A 750 -11.14 -14.35 -46.21
N GLY A 751 -12.32 -14.04 -45.68
CA GLY A 751 -13.38 -15.03 -45.48
C GLY A 751 -14.40 -14.63 -44.43
N THR A 752 -15.40 -15.49 -44.26
CA THR A 752 -16.38 -15.43 -43.17
C THR A 752 -16.09 -16.57 -42.21
N TYR A 753 -15.83 -16.22 -40.96
CA TYR A 753 -15.45 -17.12 -39.88
C TYR A 753 -16.65 -17.29 -38.94
N THR A 754 -17.15 -18.53 -38.86
CA THR A 754 -18.32 -18.95 -38.09
C THR A 754 -17.98 -20.14 -37.20
N GLY A 755 -18.90 -20.49 -36.28
CA GLY A 755 -18.78 -21.64 -35.39
C GLY A 755 -17.70 -21.52 -34.31
N ASP A 756 -17.55 -22.59 -33.54
CA ASP A 756 -16.66 -22.64 -32.37
C ASP A 756 -15.20 -22.36 -32.75
N GLY A 757 -14.53 -21.55 -31.92
CA GLY A 757 -13.17 -21.07 -32.16
C GLY A 757 -13.07 -19.85 -33.09
N ASN A 758 -14.18 -19.38 -33.64
CA ASN A 758 -14.27 -18.13 -34.41
C ASN A 758 -15.28 -17.14 -33.80
N ARG A 759 -15.79 -17.43 -32.61
CA ARG A 759 -16.68 -16.60 -31.80
C ARG A 759 -16.26 -16.72 -30.34
N ASP A 760 -16.63 -15.74 -29.52
CA ASP A 760 -16.14 -15.57 -28.14
C ASP A 760 -14.61 -15.63 -28.05
N ILE A 761 -13.95 -15.05 -29.05
CA ILE A 761 -12.50 -15.15 -29.21
C ILE A 761 -11.81 -14.39 -28.08
N THR A 762 -10.85 -15.03 -27.44
CA THR A 762 -10.09 -14.46 -26.33
C THR A 762 -8.60 -14.58 -26.56
N PHE A 763 -7.85 -13.53 -26.18
CA PHE A 763 -6.39 -13.51 -26.31
C PHE A 763 -5.71 -14.26 -25.16
N ARG A 764 -6.46 -14.64 -24.12
CA ARG A 764 -5.95 -15.32 -22.92
C ARG A 764 -4.84 -14.53 -22.21
N GLY A 765 -4.90 -13.19 -22.27
CA GLY A 765 -3.92 -12.31 -21.64
C GLY A 765 -2.62 -12.16 -22.43
N LYS A 766 -2.49 -12.80 -23.60
CA LYS A 766 -1.29 -12.70 -24.43
C LYS A 766 -1.21 -11.34 -25.14
N ALA A 767 -0.04 -10.71 -25.11
CA ALA A 767 0.36 -9.55 -25.89
C ALA A 767 0.64 -9.94 -27.34
N ILE A 768 -0.42 -10.19 -28.10
CA ILE A 768 -0.36 -10.62 -29.52
C ILE A 768 -1.09 -9.64 -30.42
N THR A 769 -0.73 -9.66 -31.71
CA THR A 769 -1.48 -8.98 -32.76
C THR A 769 -2.38 -9.97 -33.48
N VAL A 770 -3.69 -9.76 -33.46
CA VAL A 770 -4.64 -10.48 -34.31
C VAL A 770 -5.16 -9.50 -35.35
N ARG A 771 -4.89 -9.77 -36.63
CA ARG A 771 -5.32 -8.90 -37.72
C ARG A 771 -5.81 -9.64 -38.95
N SER A 772 -6.72 -9.03 -39.69
CA SER A 772 -7.03 -9.50 -41.04
C SER A 772 -5.90 -9.22 -42.03
N GLU A 773 -5.87 -9.99 -43.11
CA GLU A 773 -4.91 -9.83 -44.20
C GLU A 773 -5.20 -8.56 -45.02
N ASN A 774 -6.44 -8.41 -45.52
CA ASN A 774 -6.83 -7.33 -46.44
C ASN A 774 -7.91 -6.39 -45.87
N GLY A 775 -7.93 -6.22 -44.54
CA GLY A 775 -8.79 -5.25 -43.86
C GLY A 775 -10.24 -5.71 -43.65
N PRO A 776 -11.07 -4.87 -43.00
CA PRO A 776 -12.37 -5.28 -42.48
C PRO A 776 -13.38 -5.61 -43.57
N GLY A 777 -13.21 -5.09 -44.79
CA GLY A 777 -14.12 -5.40 -45.90
C GLY A 777 -14.08 -6.85 -46.38
N ASN A 778 -13.02 -7.60 -46.07
CA ASN A 778 -12.79 -8.94 -46.61
C ASN A 778 -12.75 -10.05 -45.54
N CYS A 779 -12.62 -9.69 -44.26
CA CYS A 779 -12.56 -10.65 -43.16
C CYS A 779 -13.69 -10.40 -42.16
N ILE A 780 -14.66 -11.31 -42.13
CA ILE A 780 -15.88 -11.22 -41.33
C ILE A 780 -15.84 -12.28 -40.23
N VAL A 781 -15.97 -11.85 -38.98
CA VAL A 781 -16.29 -12.68 -37.83
C VAL A 781 -17.80 -12.63 -37.63
N ASP A 782 -18.48 -13.73 -37.95
CA ASP A 782 -19.92 -13.88 -37.79
C ASP A 782 -20.19 -14.73 -36.55
N CYS A 783 -20.67 -14.07 -35.49
CA CYS A 783 -20.80 -14.67 -34.16
C CYS A 783 -21.94 -15.70 -34.09
N GLU A 784 -22.88 -15.67 -35.04
CA GLU A 784 -24.07 -16.52 -35.07
C GLU A 784 -24.91 -16.48 -33.77
N GLY A 785 -24.85 -15.36 -33.04
CA GLY A 785 -25.50 -15.19 -31.76
C GLY A 785 -27.02 -15.09 -31.89
N SER A 786 -27.73 -15.72 -30.95
CA SER A 786 -29.19 -15.65 -30.83
C SER A 786 -29.65 -15.72 -29.37
N GLU A 787 -30.96 -15.53 -29.12
CA GLU A 787 -31.52 -15.64 -27.77
C GLU A 787 -31.27 -17.00 -27.10
N GLY A 788 -31.26 -18.08 -27.89
CA GLY A 788 -31.04 -19.44 -27.41
C GLY A 788 -29.58 -19.89 -27.38
N ASP A 789 -28.68 -19.15 -28.03
CA ASP A 789 -27.26 -19.49 -28.16
C ASP A 789 -26.45 -18.18 -28.25
N ARG A 790 -26.02 -17.68 -27.09
CA ARG A 790 -25.50 -16.32 -26.95
C ARG A 790 -23.99 -16.29 -27.14
N HIS A 791 -23.52 -15.48 -28.08
CA HIS A 791 -22.11 -15.37 -28.45
C HIS A 791 -21.72 -13.92 -28.76
N ASN A 792 -20.47 -13.59 -28.43
CA ASN A 792 -19.80 -12.33 -28.77
C ASN A 792 -18.78 -12.60 -29.90
N GLY A 793 -18.22 -11.54 -30.47
CA GLY A 793 -17.07 -11.65 -31.37
C GLY A 793 -15.79 -11.88 -30.58
N PHE A 794 -15.40 -10.86 -29.80
CA PHE A 794 -14.16 -10.85 -29.02
C PHE A 794 -14.40 -10.53 -27.54
N LEU A 795 -13.65 -11.21 -26.67
CA LEU A 795 -13.70 -11.12 -25.21
C LEU A 795 -12.30 -10.84 -24.65
N PHE A 796 -12.05 -9.58 -24.32
CA PHE A 796 -10.88 -9.15 -23.55
C PHE A 796 -11.25 -9.15 -22.07
N LYS A 797 -10.76 -10.14 -21.33
CA LYS A 797 -11.17 -10.39 -19.95
C LYS A 797 -10.04 -11.02 -19.11
N ASN A 798 -8.81 -10.92 -19.56
CA ASN A 798 -7.65 -11.54 -18.94
C ASN A 798 -6.48 -10.55 -18.85
N PHE A 799 -6.78 -9.28 -18.53
CA PHE A 799 -5.78 -8.24 -18.36
C PHE A 799 -4.96 -7.94 -19.63
N GLU A 800 -5.57 -8.07 -20.81
CA GLU A 800 -4.91 -7.74 -22.07
C GLU A 800 -4.42 -6.28 -22.08
N ASP A 801 -3.12 -6.08 -22.25
CA ASP A 801 -2.48 -4.76 -22.16
C ASP A 801 -2.44 -4.01 -23.51
N ASN A 802 -1.80 -2.84 -23.54
CA ASN A 802 -1.66 -2.01 -24.73
C ASN A 802 -0.69 -2.58 -25.80
N ASN A 803 -0.04 -3.71 -25.54
CA ASN A 803 0.72 -4.45 -26.53
C ASN A 803 -0.15 -5.46 -27.30
N SER A 804 -1.39 -5.69 -26.84
CA SER A 804 -2.38 -6.49 -27.55
C SER A 804 -3.12 -5.66 -28.61
N LEU A 805 -3.22 -6.18 -29.82
CA LEU A 805 -3.85 -5.50 -30.96
C LEU A 805 -4.89 -6.37 -31.66
N LEU A 806 -6.11 -5.84 -31.81
CA LEU A 806 -7.14 -6.38 -32.70
C LEU A 806 -7.31 -5.43 -33.88
N SER A 807 -7.06 -5.90 -35.11
CA SER A 807 -7.16 -5.02 -36.28
C SER A 807 -7.83 -5.58 -37.52
N GLY A 808 -8.67 -4.79 -38.16
CA GLY A 808 -9.12 -5.07 -39.53
C GLY A 808 -10.25 -6.09 -39.66
N PHE A 809 -11.09 -6.30 -38.65
CA PHE A 809 -12.20 -7.26 -38.73
C PHE A 809 -13.56 -6.57 -38.92
N THR A 810 -14.45 -7.18 -39.69
CA THR A 810 -15.89 -6.93 -39.57
C THR A 810 -16.49 -7.92 -38.57
N ILE A 811 -17.17 -7.46 -37.52
CA ILE A 811 -17.77 -8.30 -36.47
C ILE A 811 -19.29 -8.10 -36.49
N ILE A 812 -20.04 -9.19 -36.70
CA ILE A 812 -21.49 -9.16 -36.93
C ILE A 812 -22.25 -10.24 -36.18
N ASN A 813 -23.57 -10.05 -36.07
CA ASN A 813 -24.55 -11.01 -35.55
C ASN A 813 -24.21 -11.53 -34.15
N GLY A 814 -23.50 -10.74 -33.35
CA GLY A 814 -23.32 -11.02 -31.94
C GLY A 814 -24.61 -10.84 -31.14
N TYR A 815 -24.83 -11.71 -30.17
CA TYR A 815 -25.98 -11.65 -29.26
C TYR A 815 -25.56 -12.13 -27.86
N ALA A 816 -25.35 -11.21 -26.91
CA ALA A 816 -25.02 -11.60 -25.54
C ALA A 816 -25.62 -10.68 -24.46
N TYR A 817 -25.38 -11.02 -23.19
CA TYR A 817 -25.82 -10.20 -22.05
C TYR A 817 -25.09 -8.86 -22.00
N PHE A 818 -23.77 -8.90 -22.05
CA PHE A 818 -22.93 -7.74 -21.77
C PHE A 818 -22.57 -6.96 -23.03
N SER A 819 -22.10 -7.63 -24.08
CA SER A 819 -21.84 -7.03 -25.40
C SER A 819 -22.41 -7.88 -26.53
N GLY A 820 -22.70 -7.28 -27.69
CA GLY A 820 -22.99 -8.03 -28.89
C GLY A 820 -21.69 -8.30 -29.65
N GLY A 821 -20.89 -7.27 -29.92
CA GLY A 821 -19.66 -7.37 -30.70
C GLY A 821 -18.41 -7.66 -29.87
N ILE A 822 -17.98 -6.67 -29.08
CA ILE A 822 -16.71 -6.72 -28.34
C ILE A 822 -16.92 -6.38 -26.86
N TYR A 823 -16.47 -7.28 -25.98
CA TYR A 823 -16.40 -7.02 -24.54
C TYR A 823 -14.96 -6.72 -24.11
N CYS A 824 -14.77 -5.60 -23.42
CA CYS A 824 -13.54 -5.22 -22.74
C CYS A 824 -13.78 -5.15 -21.23
N GLY A 825 -13.23 -6.12 -20.50
CA GLY A 825 -13.36 -6.30 -19.05
C GLY A 825 -12.02 -6.55 -18.36
N LYS A 826 -12.06 -6.65 -17.03
CA LYS A 826 -10.91 -7.01 -16.17
C LYS A 826 -9.63 -6.21 -16.47
N TYR A 827 -9.71 -4.88 -16.48
CA TYR A 827 -8.56 -3.96 -16.60
C TYR A 827 -7.81 -4.00 -17.93
N SER A 828 -8.44 -4.49 -18.99
CA SER A 828 -7.81 -4.55 -20.30
C SER A 828 -7.56 -3.15 -20.89
N SER A 829 -6.39 -2.91 -21.48
CA SER A 829 -5.95 -1.62 -22.05
C SER A 829 -5.52 -1.70 -23.52
N MET A 830 -5.91 -2.78 -24.20
CA MET A 830 -5.56 -3.12 -25.58
C MET A 830 -6.03 -2.13 -26.66
N GLU A 831 -5.44 -2.24 -27.86
CA GLU A 831 -5.81 -1.45 -29.04
C GLU A 831 -6.79 -2.19 -29.96
N ILE A 832 -7.92 -1.56 -30.28
CA ILE A 832 -8.88 -1.99 -31.31
C ILE A 832 -8.79 -1.01 -32.48
N SER A 833 -8.32 -1.46 -33.63
CA SER A 833 -8.14 -0.56 -34.78
C SER A 833 -8.69 -1.06 -36.11
N ASN A 834 -9.14 -0.13 -36.96
CA ASN A 834 -9.56 -0.43 -38.34
C ASN A 834 -10.66 -1.52 -38.43
N CYS A 835 -11.52 -1.63 -37.41
CA CYS A 835 -12.58 -2.64 -37.35
C CYS A 835 -13.95 -2.06 -37.72
N ILE A 836 -14.85 -2.91 -38.21
CA ILE A 836 -16.27 -2.60 -38.44
C ILE A 836 -17.10 -3.48 -37.49
N ILE A 837 -17.70 -2.88 -36.47
CA ILE A 837 -18.56 -3.58 -35.50
C ILE A 837 -20.00 -3.23 -35.85
N ARG A 838 -20.74 -4.17 -36.45
CA ARG A 838 -22.08 -3.86 -36.95
C ARG A 838 -23.14 -4.93 -36.78
N GLY A 839 -24.39 -4.51 -36.63
CA GLY A 839 -25.53 -5.42 -36.55
C GLY A 839 -25.43 -6.40 -35.38
N ASN A 840 -24.81 -5.99 -34.27
CA ASN A 840 -24.74 -6.78 -33.06
C ASN A 840 -25.83 -6.32 -32.08
N THR A 841 -26.38 -7.28 -31.34
CA THR A 841 -27.45 -7.06 -30.37
C THR A 841 -26.97 -7.47 -28.98
N SER A 842 -27.32 -6.74 -27.93
CA SER A 842 -27.07 -7.23 -26.56
C SER A 842 -28.06 -6.70 -25.54
N ILE A 843 -28.02 -7.23 -24.32
CA ILE A 843 -28.85 -6.70 -23.24
C ILE A 843 -28.33 -5.34 -22.79
N GLU A 844 -27.01 -5.13 -22.66
CA GLU A 844 -26.43 -3.91 -22.09
C GLU A 844 -25.69 -2.98 -23.08
N GLY A 845 -24.74 -3.49 -23.88
CA GLY A 845 -23.89 -2.72 -24.81
C GLY A 845 -23.87 -3.28 -26.24
N GLY A 846 -24.71 -2.76 -27.14
CA GLY A 846 -25.00 -3.39 -28.45
C GLY A 846 -23.75 -3.70 -29.28
N GLY A 847 -22.89 -2.71 -29.53
CA GLY A 847 -21.65 -2.89 -30.29
C GLY A 847 -20.46 -3.29 -29.41
N ILE A 848 -20.02 -2.38 -28.54
CA ILE A 848 -18.86 -2.56 -27.66
C ILE A 848 -19.27 -2.28 -26.22
N TYR A 849 -18.87 -3.13 -25.28
CA TYR A 849 -19.02 -2.86 -23.86
C TYR A 849 -17.66 -2.82 -23.16
N ILE A 850 -17.38 -1.69 -22.52
CA ILE A 850 -16.17 -1.40 -21.77
C ILE A 850 -16.53 -1.30 -20.29
N TYR A 851 -15.99 -2.22 -19.50
CA TYR A 851 -16.22 -2.33 -18.07
C TYR A 851 -14.89 -2.46 -17.32
N ILE A 852 -14.61 -1.50 -16.43
CA ILE A 852 -13.37 -1.44 -15.67
C ILE A 852 -12.13 -1.68 -16.55
N SER A 853 -12.05 -1.01 -17.71
CA SER A 853 -11.04 -1.25 -18.75
C SER A 853 -10.74 0.05 -19.51
N ASN A 854 -9.56 0.17 -20.11
CA ASN A 854 -9.14 1.41 -20.80
C ASN A 854 -8.61 1.13 -22.22
N PRO A 855 -9.40 0.50 -23.12
CA PRO A 855 -8.95 0.24 -24.48
C PRO A 855 -8.78 1.54 -25.28
N THR A 856 -7.91 1.48 -26.28
CA THR A 856 -7.78 2.53 -27.31
C THR A 856 -8.47 2.08 -28.59
N ILE A 857 -9.44 2.84 -29.07
CA ILE A 857 -10.27 2.52 -30.24
C ILE A 857 -9.94 3.51 -31.37
N ILE A 858 -9.41 3.02 -32.50
CA ILE A 858 -8.87 3.88 -33.57
C ILE A 858 -9.40 3.48 -34.95
N ASN A 859 -9.85 4.45 -35.75
CA ASN A 859 -10.29 4.21 -37.13
C ASN A 859 -11.39 3.12 -37.24
N CYS A 860 -12.24 3.00 -36.23
CA CYS A 860 -13.28 1.97 -36.19
C CYS A 860 -14.63 2.53 -36.66
N THR A 861 -15.47 1.67 -37.22
CA THR A 861 -16.87 1.97 -37.53
C THR A 861 -17.78 1.09 -36.67
N ILE A 862 -18.51 1.70 -35.74
CA ILE A 862 -19.49 1.05 -34.86
C ILE A 862 -20.87 1.42 -35.38
N GLU A 863 -21.52 0.49 -36.08
CA GLU A 863 -22.70 0.81 -36.90
C GLU A 863 -23.89 -0.13 -36.71
N GLY A 864 -25.09 0.41 -36.55
CA GLY A 864 -26.31 -0.41 -36.61
C GLY A 864 -26.40 -1.47 -35.51
N ASN A 865 -25.72 -1.27 -34.38
CA ASN A 865 -25.82 -2.14 -33.22
C ASN A 865 -26.99 -1.72 -32.34
N GLU A 866 -27.62 -2.68 -31.67
CA GLU A 866 -28.83 -2.43 -30.88
C GLU A 866 -28.81 -3.06 -29.49
N THR A 867 -29.51 -2.42 -28.54
CA THR A 867 -29.88 -3.10 -27.30
C THR A 867 -31.21 -3.85 -27.47
N GLY A 868 -31.24 -5.12 -27.07
CA GLY A 868 -32.41 -5.99 -27.24
C GLY A 868 -33.54 -5.68 -26.24
N ASN A 869 -34.74 -6.19 -26.52
CA ASN A 869 -35.95 -5.94 -25.74
C ASN A 869 -36.14 -7.01 -24.64
N PHE A 870 -35.67 -6.76 -23.42
CA PHE A 870 -35.64 -7.79 -22.38
C PHE A 870 -36.56 -7.58 -21.18
N ASN A 871 -37.44 -6.56 -21.17
CA ASN A 871 -38.38 -6.31 -20.06
C ASN A 871 -37.72 -6.37 -18.66
N VAL A 872 -36.43 -6.03 -18.55
CA VAL A 872 -35.70 -6.01 -17.28
C VAL A 872 -35.66 -4.57 -16.79
N ALA A 873 -36.49 -4.28 -15.80
CA ALA A 873 -36.39 -3.03 -15.06
C ALA A 873 -34.98 -2.94 -14.43
N ASN A 874 -34.32 -1.79 -14.61
CA ASN A 874 -33.10 -1.32 -13.91
C ASN A 874 -31.74 -1.43 -14.62
N TYR A 875 -31.65 -1.85 -15.89
CA TYR A 875 -30.39 -1.74 -16.63
C TYR A 875 -30.42 -0.55 -17.58
N PHE A 876 -29.56 0.44 -17.31
CA PHE A 876 -29.28 1.54 -18.23
C PHE A 876 -28.55 0.95 -19.44
N LEU A 877 -28.82 1.37 -20.67
CA LEU A 877 -28.37 0.67 -21.89
C LEU A 877 -27.43 1.56 -22.72
N GLY A 878 -26.66 1.00 -23.66
CA GLY A 878 -25.88 1.76 -24.65
C GLY A 878 -25.85 1.04 -26.01
N GLY A 879 -26.33 1.68 -27.07
CA GLY A 879 -26.52 1.03 -28.37
C GLY A 879 -25.20 0.73 -29.09
N GLY A 880 -24.40 1.77 -29.35
CA GLY A 880 -23.09 1.64 -30.00
C GLY A 880 -22.01 1.18 -29.02
N ILE A 881 -21.64 2.05 -28.09
CA ILE A 881 -20.64 1.77 -27.05
C ILE A 881 -21.21 2.07 -25.67
N ARG A 882 -21.03 1.13 -24.76
CA ARG A 882 -21.30 1.30 -23.34
C ARG A 882 -19.98 1.37 -22.58
N CYS A 883 -19.80 2.40 -21.76
CA CYS A 883 -18.59 2.64 -20.98
C CYS A 883 -18.93 2.86 -19.50
N ILE A 884 -18.41 1.97 -18.65
CA ILE A 884 -18.64 2.00 -17.20
C ILE A 884 -17.31 1.78 -16.47
N TYR A 885 -17.02 2.61 -15.47
CA TYR A 885 -15.82 2.50 -14.64
C TYR A 885 -14.50 2.54 -15.44
N SER A 886 -14.49 3.26 -16.54
CA SER A 886 -13.50 3.09 -17.61
C SER A 886 -13.10 4.44 -18.21
N ASN A 887 -11.87 4.55 -18.71
CA ASN A 887 -11.32 5.76 -19.31
C ASN A 887 -10.74 5.48 -20.71
N PRO A 888 -11.53 4.96 -21.66
CA PRO A 888 -11.06 4.65 -22.99
C PRO A 888 -10.76 5.91 -23.82
N ILE A 889 -9.91 5.74 -24.83
CA ILE A 889 -9.62 6.76 -25.83
C ILE A 889 -10.20 6.30 -27.17
N ILE A 890 -10.98 7.15 -27.83
CA ILE A 890 -11.63 6.88 -29.11
C ILE A 890 -11.19 7.94 -30.11
N ILE A 891 -10.57 7.51 -31.22
CA ILE A 891 -9.93 8.40 -32.20
C ILE A 891 -10.38 8.05 -33.62
N ASN A 892 -10.67 9.06 -34.44
CA ASN A 892 -10.94 8.94 -35.87
C ASN A 892 -12.01 7.87 -36.20
N SER A 893 -13.02 7.73 -35.34
CA SER A 893 -13.97 6.62 -35.42
C SER A 893 -15.39 7.11 -35.67
N ASN A 894 -16.19 6.24 -36.30
CA ASN A 894 -17.57 6.50 -36.70
C ASN A 894 -18.52 5.69 -35.82
N ILE A 895 -19.47 6.33 -35.13
CA ILE A 895 -20.50 5.68 -34.30
C ILE A 895 -21.86 6.07 -34.88
N ILE A 896 -22.40 5.19 -35.72
CA ILE A 896 -23.46 5.56 -36.66
C ILE A 896 -24.67 4.61 -36.57
N ARG A 897 -25.90 5.15 -36.61
CA ARG A 897 -27.13 4.33 -36.70
C ARG A 897 -27.30 3.28 -35.61
N ASN A 898 -26.68 3.46 -34.44
CA ASN A 898 -26.86 2.55 -33.32
C ASN A 898 -28.14 2.88 -32.55
N LYS A 899 -28.73 1.88 -31.91
CA LYS A 899 -30.03 2.00 -31.26
C LYS A 899 -30.00 1.50 -29.83
N SER A 900 -30.53 2.30 -28.91
CA SER A 900 -30.84 1.89 -27.56
C SER A 900 -32.31 2.10 -27.28
N GLN A 901 -32.91 1.25 -26.45
CA GLN A 901 -34.31 1.47 -26.03
C GLN A 901 -34.43 2.59 -25.01
N ASP A 902 -33.45 2.73 -24.12
CA ASP A 902 -33.54 3.63 -22.97
C ASP A 902 -32.55 4.80 -23.08
N TYR A 903 -31.24 4.51 -23.00
CA TYR A 903 -30.22 5.55 -22.84
C TYR A 903 -29.10 5.38 -23.88
N GLY A 904 -28.49 6.47 -24.33
CA GLY A 904 -27.21 6.44 -25.05
C GLY A 904 -27.24 5.63 -26.35
N GLY A 905 -27.87 6.17 -27.40
CA GLY A 905 -28.02 5.47 -28.68
C GLY A 905 -26.65 5.17 -29.31
N GLY A 906 -25.81 6.19 -29.44
CA GLY A 906 -24.43 6.04 -29.87
C GLY A 906 -23.52 5.62 -28.71
N LEU A 907 -23.52 6.41 -27.64
CA LEU A 907 -22.62 6.27 -26.50
C LEU A 907 -23.37 6.33 -25.16
N TYR A 908 -23.04 5.42 -24.26
CA TYR A 908 -23.43 5.49 -22.84
C TYR A 908 -22.18 5.60 -21.97
N CYS A 909 -22.13 6.62 -21.12
CA CYS A 909 -21.02 6.87 -20.20
C CYS A 909 -21.53 6.98 -18.76
N SER A 910 -21.03 6.10 -17.88
CA SER A 910 -21.29 6.18 -16.45
C SER A 910 -20.02 6.00 -15.64
N GLN A 911 -19.81 6.92 -14.71
CA GLN A 911 -18.67 6.96 -13.79
C GLN A 911 -17.33 6.71 -14.49
N SER A 912 -17.13 7.38 -15.62
CA SER A 912 -16.07 7.15 -16.61
C SER A 912 -15.52 8.48 -17.17
N GLU A 913 -14.27 8.51 -17.65
CA GLU A 913 -13.63 9.68 -18.26
C GLU A 913 -13.16 9.39 -19.71
N LEU A 914 -14.10 9.26 -20.64
CA LEU A 914 -13.77 8.98 -22.05
C LEU A 914 -13.10 10.19 -22.71
N THR A 915 -12.13 9.93 -23.59
CA THR A 915 -11.58 10.93 -24.50
C THR A 915 -11.94 10.59 -25.94
N ILE A 916 -12.68 11.46 -26.61
CA ILE A 916 -13.21 11.24 -27.96
C ILE A 916 -12.66 12.33 -28.88
N ILE A 917 -11.93 11.93 -29.94
CA ILE A 917 -11.17 12.84 -30.80
C ILE A 917 -11.45 12.54 -32.27
N ASN A 918 -11.80 13.57 -33.05
CA ASN A 918 -12.00 13.47 -34.50
C ASN A 918 -13.04 12.40 -34.90
N CYS A 919 -14.12 12.25 -34.14
CA CYS A 919 -15.12 11.22 -34.37
C CYS A 919 -16.41 11.79 -35.00
N ILE A 920 -17.14 10.93 -35.70
CA ILE A 920 -18.49 11.20 -36.22
C ILE A 920 -19.48 10.34 -35.43
N ILE A 921 -20.46 10.96 -34.77
CA ILE A 921 -21.49 10.29 -33.96
C ILE A 921 -22.86 10.70 -34.50
N CYS A 922 -23.45 9.89 -35.39
CA CYS A 922 -24.64 10.31 -36.13
C CYS A 922 -25.73 9.25 -36.28
N ASP A 923 -26.96 9.71 -36.53
CA ASP A 923 -28.14 8.88 -36.77
C ASP A 923 -28.44 7.84 -35.68
N ASN A 924 -27.90 8.02 -34.48
CA ASN A 924 -28.13 7.09 -33.38
C ASN A 924 -29.44 7.41 -32.68
N THR A 925 -30.14 6.38 -32.20
CA THR A 925 -31.48 6.51 -31.62
C THR A 925 -31.53 5.98 -30.19
N ALA A 926 -32.12 6.73 -29.25
CA ALA A 926 -32.43 6.29 -27.90
C ALA A 926 -33.72 6.92 -27.35
N ALA A 927 -34.23 6.51 -26.19
CA ALA A 927 -35.24 7.33 -25.51
C ALA A 927 -34.62 8.60 -24.91
N VAL A 928 -33.39 8.52 -24.39
CA VAL A 928 -32.66 9.65 -23.81
C VAL A 928 -31.19 9.61 -24.25
N GLY A 929 -30.65 10.71 -24.77
CA GLY A 929 -29.26 10.76 -25.23
C GLY A 929 -29.04 10.00 -26.53
N GLY A 930 -29.59 10.49 -27.64
CA GLY A 930 -29.49 9.83 -28.95
C GLY A 930 -28.03 9.62 -29.37
N GLY A 931 -27.24 10.69 -29.37
CA GLY A 931 -25.79 10.65 -29.60
C GLY A 931 -25.03 10.09 -28.39
N MET A 932 -25.11 10.76 -27.25
CA MET A 932 -24.43 10.35 -26.02
C MET A 932 -25.28 10.63 -24.76
N TYR A 933 -25.34 9.64 -23.88
CA TYR A 933 -25.88 9.76 -22.52
C TYR A 933 -24.75 9.72 -21.50
N VAL A 934 -24.70 10.71 -20.60
CA VAL A 934 -23.65 10.88 -19.60
C VAL A 934 -24.27 10.93 -18.22
N ARG A 935 -23.78 10.09 -17.30
CA ARG A 935 -24.37 9.95 -15.96
C ARG A 935 -23.34 9.74 -14.87
N CYS A 936 -23.72 10.10 -13.64
CA CYS A 936 -23.07 9.73 -12.38
C CYS A 936 -21.56 10.02 -12.37
N TRP A 937 -21.17 11.25 -12.05
CA TRP A 937 -19.77 11.66 -11.87
C TRP A 937 -18.85 11.42 -13.07
N SER A 938 -19.41 11.29 -14.27
CA SER A 938 -18.62 11.09 -15.50
C SER A 938 -17.97 12.38 -15.96
N LYS A 939 -16.78 12.27 -16.59
CA LYS A 939 -16.07 13.43 -17.15
C LYS A 939 -15.56 13.26 -18.58
N PRO A 940 -16.44 13.02 -19.57
CA PRO A 940 -16.01 12.86 -20.95
C PRO A 940 -15.40 14.14 -21.53
N LYS A 941 -14.42 13.97 -22.41
CA LYS A 941 -13.79 15.03 -23.23
C LYS A 941 -14.05 14.74 -24.69
N VAL A 942 -14.60 15.71 -25.42
CA VAL A 942 -14.97 15.61 -26.83
C VAL A 942 -14.26 16.71 -27.61
N ILE A 943 -13.43 16.32 -28.58
CA ILE A 943 -12.55 17.25 -29.30
C ILE A 943 -12.66 16.99 -30.81
N ASN A 944 -12.97 18.04 -31.58
CA ASN A 944 -13.07 17.97 -33.05
C ASN A 944 -14.08 16.93 -33.56
N CYS A 945 -15.22 16.75 -32.86
CA CYS A 945 -16.20 15.72 -33.20
C CYS A 945 -17.45 16.33 -33.85
N THR A 946 -18.11 15.56 -34.72
CA THR A 946 -19.40 15.91 -35.32
C THR A 946 -20.49 15.00 -34.78
N PHE A 947 -21.56 15.61 -34.25
CA PHE A 947 -22.80 14.94 -33.87
C PHE A 947 -23.95 15.50 -34.70
N SER A 948 -24.62 14.67 -35.49
CA SER A 948 -25.78 15.08 -36.30
C SER A 948 -26.79 13.94 -36.52
N GLY A 949 -28.07 14.27 -36.75
CA GLY A 949 -29.13 13.32 -37.12
C GLY A 949 -29.54 12.35 -36.00
N ASN A 950 -29.00 12.51 -34.79
CA ASN A 950 -29.31 11.65 -33.66
C ASN A 950 -30.75 11.89 -33.16
N SER A 951 -31.42 10.85 -32.68
CA SER A 951 -32.82 10.89 -32.28
C SER A 951 -33.03 10.45 -30.84
N ALA A 952 -33.69 11.29 -30.03
CA ALA A 952 -34.17 10.92 -28.70
C ALA A 952 -35.40 11.73 -28.28
N VAL A 953 -36.08 11.25 -27.22
CA VAL A 953 -37.17 12.01 -26.57
C VAL A 953 -36.59 13.18 -25.79
N ASN A 954 -35.48 12.98 -25.08
CA ASN A 954 -34.77 14.04 -24.35
C ASN A 954 -33.27 13.99 -24.70
N GLY A 955 -32.70 15.13 -25.08
CA GLY A 955 -31.28 15.28 -25.39
C GLY A 955 -30.87 14.44 -26.59
N LYS A 956 -31.12 14.96 -27.79
CA LYS A 956 -30.84 14.22 -29.03
C LYS A 956 -29.34 14.02 -29.25
N ILE A 957 -28.52 15.01 -28.89
CA ILE A 957 -27.06 14.92 -29.01
C ILE A 957 -26.44 14.53 -27.68
N LEU A 958 -26.65 15.31 -26.62
CA LEU A 958 -26.15 15.05 -25.27
C LEU A 958 -27.30 15.02 -24.27
N ALA A 959 -27.29 14.03 -23.39
CA ALA A 959 -28.20 13.95 -22.27
C ALA A 959 -27.45 13.69 -20.95
N PHE A 960 -27.83 14.43 -19.91
CA PHE A 960 -27.31 14.30 -18.55
C PHE A 960 -28.47 14.06 -17.60
N ASP A 961 -28.47 12.91 -16.93
CA ASP A 961 -29.52 12.55 -15.98
C ASP A 961 -29.01 11.57 -14.92
N SER A 962 -29.57 11.66 -13.72
CA SER A 962 -29.23 10.75 -12.63
C SER A 962 -30.43 10.52 -11.72
N LEU A 963 -30.73 9.25 -11.48
CA LEU A 963 -31.78 8.84 -10.52
C LEU A 963 -31.36 9.05 -9.04
N TRP A 964 -30.11 9.42 -8.79
CA TRP A 964 -29.54 9.59 -7.45
C TRP A 964 -29.29 11.07 -7.18
N GLN A 965 -29.85 11.63 -6.09
CA GLN A 965 -29.54 13.01 -5.70
C GLN A 965 -28.03 13.14 -5.45
N HIS A 966 -27.40 14.18 -6.03
CA HIS A 966 -25.98 14.57 -5.87
C HIS A 966 -24.91 13.82 -6.70
N CYS A 967 -25.20 13.41 -7.94
CA CYS A 967 -24.21 12.75 -8.82
C CYS A 967 -23.91 13.50 -10.15
N PRO A 968 -23.68 14.84 -10.16
CA PRO A 968 -23.53 15.61 -11.40
C PRO A 968 -22.31 15.12 -12.20
N SER A 969 -22.45 15.12 -13.53
CA SER A 969 -21.38 14.81 -14.48
C SER A 969 -20.84 16.10 -15.11
N ASN A 970 -19.60 16.09 -15.63
CA ASN A 970 -19.01 17.30 -16.23
C ASN A 970 -18.43 16.99 -17.60
N ILE A 971 -18.93 17.61 -18.67
CA ILE A 971 -18.38 17.42 -20.02
C ILE A 971 -17.58 18.63 -20.48
N ILE A 972 -16.52 18.37 -21.24
CA ILE A 972 -15.83 19.40 -22.05
C ILE A 972 -15.98 19.03 -23.52
N VAL A 973 -16.52 19.96 -24.30
CA VAL A 973 -16.60 19.88 -25.76
C VAL A 973 -15.83 21.05 -26.37
N THR A 974 -14.93 20.77 -27.30
CA THR A 974 -14.16 21.79 -28.00
C THR A 974 -14.07 21.49 -29.48
N ASN A 975 -14.25 22.52 -30.32
CA ASN A 975 -14.22 22.41 -31.78
C ASN A 975 -15.23 21.39 -32.34
N GLY A 976 -16.40 21.27 -31.71
CA GLY A 976 -17.44 20.32 -32.12
C GLY A 976 -18.48 20.93 -33.07
N ILE A 977 -19.18 20.08 -33.81
CA ILE A 977 -20.44 20.42 -34.51
C ILE A 977 -21.55 19.58 -33.87
N LEU A 978 -22.55 20.23 -33.28
CA LEU A 978 -23.72 19.60 -32.65
C LEU A 978 -24.96 20.13 -33.38
N TRP A 979 -25.48 19.33 -34.32
CA TRP A 979 -26.47 19.77 -35.30
C TRP A 979 -27.58 18.73 -35.56
N ASP A 980 -28.61 19.14 -36.30
CA ASP A 980 -29.81 18.42 -36.69
C ASP A 980 -30.52 17.69 -35.53
N GLY A 981 -30.73 18.46 -34.44
CA GLY A 981 -31.18 17.97 -33.15
C GLY A 981 -32.60 18.41 -32.79
N ASP A 982 -32.91 19.70 -32.68
CA ASP A 982 -34.09 20.20 -31.93
C ASP A 982 -34.15 19.56 -30.51
N ASP A 983 -33.56 20.21 -29.50
CA ASP A 983 -33.22 19.67 -28.15
C ASP A 983 -31.88 18.91 -28.14
N GLU A 984 -30.84 19.60 -28.59
CA GLU A 984 -29.47 19.07 -28.73
C GLU A 984 -28.93 18.61 -27.37
N ILE A 985 -29.14 19.40 -26.32
CA ILE A 985 -28.54 19.18 -25.00
C ILE A 985 -29.63 19.23 -23.93
N TRP A 986 -29.84 18.10 -23.26
CA TRP A 986 -30.73 17.99 -22.12
C TRP A 986 -29.95 17.73 -20.84
N ASN A 987 -30.17 18.54 -19.80
CA ASN A 987 -29.46 18.47 -18.53
C ASN A 987 -30.43 18.49 -17.35
N ASN A 988 -30.58 17.33 -16.70
CA ASN A 988 -31.57 17.10 -15.64
C ASN A 988 -30.93 16.84 -14.26
N ASP A 989 -29.60 16.78 -14.14
CA ASP A 989 -28.88 16.43 -12.90
C ASP A 989 -27.90 17.53 -12.42
N ASN A 990 -28.02 18.75 -12.95
CA ASN A 990 -27.12 19.89 -12.69
C ASN A 990 -25.66 19.65 -13.07
N SER A 991 -25.43 18.81 -14.09
CA SER A 991 -24.12 18.60 -14.70
C SER A 991 -23.51 19.91 -15.23
N LYS A 992 -22.18 20.07 -15.16
CA LYS A 992 -21.50 21.23 -15.78
C LYS A 992 -21.12 20.91 -17.22
N ILE A 993 -21.64 21.69 -18.15
CA ILE A 993 -21.45 21.50 -19.58
C ILE A 993 -20.63 22.68 -20.12
N MET A 994 -19.38 22.41 -20.49
CA MET A 994 -18.48 23.42 -21.06
C MET A 994 -18.30 23.16 -22.55
N ILE A 995 -18.75 24.09 -23.38
CA ILE A 995 -18.63 24.01 -24.85
C ILE A 995 -17.95 25.29 -25.33
N THR A 996 -16.86 25.15 -26.09
CA THR A 996 -16.11 26.27 -26.66
C THR A 996 -15.73 26.00 -28.12
N TYR A 997 -15.58 27.07 -28.89
CA TYR A 997 -15.17 27.04 -30.30
C TYR A 997 -16.00 26.07 -31.16
N SER A 998 -17.27 25.89 -30.84
CA SER A 998 -18.14 24.85 -31.44
C SER A 998 -19.36 25.46 -32.14
N ASP A 999 -19.91 24.74 -33.12
CA ASP A 999 -21.19 25.07 -33.76
C ASP A 999 -22.30 24.26 -33.11
N VAL A 1000 -23.28 24.93 -32.51
CA VAL A 1000 -24.38 24.28 -31.76
C VAL A 1000 -25.71 24.84 -32.24
N GLN A 1001 -26.54 23.98 -32.82
CA GLN A 1001 -27.89 24.34 -33.24
C GLN A 1001 -28.70 24.85 -32.05
N GLY A 1002 -29.47 25.92 -32.26
CA GLY A 1002 -30.20 26.62 -31.19
C GLY A 1002 -29.33 27.57 -30.35
N GLY A 1003 -28.00 27.47 -30.44
CA GLY A 1003 -27.01 28.32 -29.79
C GLY A 1003 -26.69 27.89 -28.35
N TRP A 1004 -25.41 27.98 -27.98
CA TRP A 1004 -24.93 27.64 -26.63
C TRP A 1004 -23.88 28.63 -26.10
N PRO A 1005 -23.98 29.06 -24.82
CA PRO A 1005 -23.02 29.99 -24.25
C PRO A 1005 -21.61 29.38 -24.13
N GLY A 1006 -20.61 30.12 -24.60
CA GLY A 1006 -19.20 29.72 -24.52
C GLY A 1006 -18.34 30.55 -25.46
N GLU A 1007 -17.04 30.61 -25.17
CA GLU A 1007 -16.09 31.34 -26.01
C GLU A 1007 -16.03 30.72 -27.41
N GLY A 1008 -16.15 31.54 -28.45
CA GLY A 1008 -15.98 31.11 -29.84
C GLY A 1008 -17.11 30.25 -30.43
N ASN A 1009 -18.22 30.04 -29.71
CA ASN A 1009 -19.33 29.25 -30.23
C ASN A 1009 -20.13 30.01 -31.28
N ILE A 1010 -20.64 29.28 -32.27
CA ILE A 1010 -21.53 29.76 -33.33
C ILE A 1010 -22.81 28.91 -33.39
N ASN A 1011 -23.81 29.38 -34.15
CA ASN A 1011 -25.07 28.69 -34.42
C ASN A 1011 -25.46 29.01 -35.87
N ILE A 1012 -24.81 28.32 -36.80
CA ILE A 1012 -24.98 28.51 -38.24
C ILE A 1012 -25.12 27.12 -38.86
N ASP A 1013 -25.92 27.00 -39.92
CA ASP A 1013 -25.97 25.75 -40.70
C ASP A 1013 -24.55 25.32 -41.11
N PRO A 1014 -24.07 24.13 -40.68
CA PRO A 1014 -22.75 23.61 -41.04
C PRO A 1014 -22.59 23.40 -42.56
N ASN A 1015 -23.69 23.34 -43.30
CA ASN A 1015 -23.72 23.18 -44.75
C ASN A 1015 -23.01 21.88 -45.19
N PHE A 1016 -23.45 20.76 -44.60
CA PHE A 1016 -22.94 19.43 -44.93
C PHE A 1016 -23.15 19.06 -46.42
N VAL A 1017 -22.28 18.20 -46.94
CA VAL A 1017 -22.33 17.76 -48.35
C VAL A 1017 -23.57 16.93 -48.64
N ASP A 1018 -23.88 15.94 -47.81
CA ASP A 1018 -25.10 15.14 -47.92
C ASP A 1018 -25.38 14.49 -46.57
N GLU A 1019 -25.96 15.25 -45.65
CA GLU A 1019 -26.31 14.79 -44.31
C GLU A 1019 -27.19 13.53 -44.34
N ALA A 1020 -28.20 13.49 -45.22
CA ALA A 1020 -29.08 12.34 -45.37
C ALA A 1020 -28.37 11.10 -45.95
N GLY A 1021 -27.29 11.30 -46.69
CA GLY A 1021 -26.40 10.25 -47.21
C GLY A 1021 -25.25 9.88 -46.27
N GLY A 1022 -25.13 10.52 -45.10
CA GLY A 1022 -24.04 10.32 -44.14
C GLY A 1022 -22.72 11.02 -44.52
N ASP A 1023 -22.74 11.96 -45.47
CA ASP A 1023 -21.59 12.77 -45.86
C ASP A 1023 -21.57 14.11 -45.11
N TYR A 1024 -20.93 14.09 -43.93
CA TYR A 1024 -20.76 15.25 -43.05
C TYR A 1024 -19.55 16.12 -43.39
N HIS A 1025 -18.97 16.00 -44.59
CA HIS A 1025 -17.99 17.00 -45.02
C HIS A 1025 -18.68 18.36 -45.19
N LEU A 1026 -17.98 19.45 -44.85
CA LEU A 1026 -18.50 20.80 -45.02
C LEU A 1026 -18.36 21.24 -46.49
N ARG A 1027 -19.41 21.87 -47.05
CA ARG A 1027 -19.34 22.53 -48.36
C ARG A 1027 -18.77 23.94 -48.20
N SER A 1028 -17.75 24.28 -48.99
CA SER A 1028 -17.38 25.69 -49.16
C SER A 1028 -18.35 26.37 -50.12
N ALA A 1029 -18.52 27.69 -50.00
CA ALA A 1029 -19.19 28.52 -51.01
C ALA A 1029 -18.53 28.43 -52.41
N ALA A 1030 -17.35 27.80 -52.52
CA ALA A 1030 -16.59 27.56 -53.75
C ALA A 1030 -16.50 26.07 -54.20
N GLY A 1031 -17.11 25.10 -53.49
CA GLY A 1031 -17.02 23.64 -53.78
C GLY A 1031 -16.39 22.79 -52.66
N ARG A 1032 -16.10 21.51 -52.90
CA ARG A 1032 -15.40 20.59 -51.98
C ARG A 1032 -13.89 20.71 -52.15
N TRP A 1033 -13.08 20.84 -51.09
CA TRP A 1033 -11.62 20.71 -51.22
C TRP A 1033 -11.25 19.21 -51.37
N ASP A 1034 -10.58 18.84 -52.47
CA ASP A 1034 -9.99 17.52 -52.65
C ASP A 1034 -8.53 17.56 -52.18
N PRO A 1035 -8.19 16.98 -51.03
CA PRO A 1035 -6.83 17.02 -50.49
C PRO A 1035 -5.84 16.15 -51.28
N ASN A 1036 -6.33 15.15 -52.03
CA ASN A 1036 -5.47 14.30 -52.87
C ASN A 1036 -5.07 15.02 -54.16
N GLN A 1037 -5.93 15.90 -54.67
CA GLN A 1037 -5.67 16.70 -55.88
C GLN A 1037 -5.23 18.14 -55.57
N MET A 1038 -5.31 18.57 -54.31
CA MET A 1038 -5.08 19.95 -53.86
C MET A 1038 -5.86 20.99 -54.68
N VAL A 1039 -7.12 20.70 -55.02
CA VAL A 1039 -8.01 21.61 -55.75
C VAL A 1039 -9.40 21.67 -55.13
N TRP A 1040 -10.10 22.79 -55.36
CA TRP A 1040 -11.52 22.92 -55.07
C TRP A 1040 -12.32 22.31 -56.23
N VAL A 1041 -13.25 21.39 -55.91
CA VAL A 1041 -14.09 20.62 -56.86
C VAL A 1041 -15.55 20.99 -56.74
#